data_AF-A0A3D3MX14-F1
#
_entry.id   AF-A0A3D3MX14-F1
#
_cell.length_a   1.000
_cell.length_b   1.000
_cell.length_c   1.000
_cell.angle_alpha   90.00
_cell.angle_beta   90.00
_cell.angle_gamma   90.00
#
_symmetry.space_group_name_H-M   'P 1'
#
loop_
_entity.id
_entity.type
_entity.pdbx_description
1 polymer ?
#
loop_
_entity_poly.entity_id
_entity_poly.type
_entity_poly.pdbx_seq_one_letter_code
_entity_poly.pdbx_strand_id
1 'polypeptide(L)'
;MERMKMRYLYRSEQREKWISLDGIYKLIKTENYGKRVSAVHQETLVSGHGTYADGEEAASLLPVIYPEVGEYGYTGYVLLSLRTTDGMERLEQLRRRVNQFPQTVLSFVGSSGQSLKVIMPYALLDGSLPRTERSVCQFRQMATNRASDFLFASTGVRPEVAREVGESHFRISSDPSAYLNPAPVPILMEQPTGEMGDYDLKSQQPMEANPLAKEVLPGYSALEMSLTKFNFICRRLSFDQHLEEPEYLLRLADECHAAGVDQEIAAKCILHLEDFRGKDTLVRSCMENAYSRHRYGKSHPIDRNVMYQQLLQEFLNRRYMFRRNTITGDVEYQEKDRYLLSWHPLTREARNDINSAALQEGIKVWDKDLDRIINSERIYEYDPVKEWIDRLPTWDGRDRVGELAARVTTRMGDWTTNFRIWMRSMVSQWMKVNRRYGAQMVLMLIGGQGTRKSTFMRMLLPEQLSQFYIDRIDFTNKKEALRALGRFLLISIDEYDQISKTQMAYFKHLIQRTDVVERKMYETTYQQSQRYAAFAATTNSLTPLMDDTGNRRYLCVEVTDVIDTDVTGDKAIDYSQLYAQIVEEIRNGEEYYFDGERERSIILQNAEYDDQPTVISIFEDQFRKPRKGDETVYLSPTEILAALKMKYKSLNISHSAVTVLGSYLRRKGYEKGGACNRRCYAVAKNGER
;
A
#
# COMPACT_ATOMS: atom_id res chain seq x y z
N MET A 1 24.95 -35.83 -52.60
CA MET A 1 25.74 -35.22 -51.52
C MET A 1 26.51 -34.06 -52.13
N GLU A 2 26.07 -32.85 -51.86
CA GLU A 2 26.72 -31.64 -52.38
C GLU A 2 28.09 -31.46 -51.73
N ARG A 3 29.12 -31.20 -52.55
CA ARG A 3 30.47 -30.90 -52.09
C ARG A 3 30.70 -29.40 -52.18
N MET A 4 31.08 -28.78 -51.06
CA MET A 4 31.39 -27.37 -50.93
C MET A 4 32.86 -27.09 -51.24
N LYS A 5 33.15 -25.86 -51.67
CA LYS A 5 34.50 -25.40 -51.97
C LYS A 5 35.28 -25.11 -50.67
N MET A 6 36.43 -25.78 -50.50
CA MET A 6 37.38 -25.53 -49.42
C MET A 6 38.71 -25.05 -50.00
N ARG A 7 39.16 -23.86 -49.56
CA ARG A 7 40.50 -23.32 -49.83
C ARG A 7 41.39 -23.58 -48.64
N TYR A 8 42.59 -24.13 -48.85
CA TYR A 8 43.55 -24.40 -47.79
C TYR A 8 44.98 -24.14 -48.24
N LEU A 9 45.85 -23.79 -47.29
CA LEU A 9 47.28 -23.60 -47.53
C LEU A 9 48.04 -24.93 -47.42
N TYR A 10 48.83 -25.25 -48.44
CA TYR A 10 49.76 -26.39 -48.44
C TYR A 10 51.12 -25.93 -48.96
N ARG A 11 52.16 -26.01 -48.11
CA ARG A 11 53.54 -25.55 -48.44
C ARG A 11 53.57 -24.12 -49.01
N SER A 12 52.83 -23.21 -48.37
CA SER A 12 52.74 -21.78 -48.76
C SER A 12 52.04 -21.49 -50.09
N GLU A 13 51.44 -22.50 -50.74
CA GLU A 13 50.57 -22.34 -51.91
C GLU A 13 49.09 -22.55 -51.51
N GLN A 14 48.19 -21.72 -52.05
CA GLN A 14 46.74 -21.92 -51.90
C GLN A 14 46.28 -23.05 -52.83
N ARG A 15 45.64 -24.08 -52.25
CA ARG A 15 45.01 -25.18 -52.98
C ARG A 15 43.51 -25.22 -52.72
N GLU A 16 42.77 -25.71 -53.70
CA GLU A 16 41.31 -25.87 -53.63
C GLU A 16 40.95 -27.36 -53.61
N LYS A 17 39.99 -27.75 -52.77
CA LYS A 17 39.43 -29.10 -52.70
C LYS A 17 37.92 -29.04 -52.47
N TRP A 18 37.21 -30.00 -53.05
CA TRP A 18 35.78 -30.21 -52.81
C TRP A 18 35.58 -31.15 -51.62
N ILE A 19 34.75 -30.74 -50.65
CA ILE A 19 34.48 -31.50 -49.43
C ILE A 19 32.99 -31.59 -49.15
N SER A 20 32.50 -32.75 -48.72
CA SER A 20 31.09 -32.91 -48.34
C SER A 20 30.80 -32.26 -46.98
N LEU A 21 29.53 -31.94 -46.73
CA LEU A 21 29.05 -31.43 -45.45
C LEU A 21 29.42 -32.36 -44.27
N ASP A 22 29.28 -33.68 -44.42
CA ASP A 22 29.73 -34.67 -43.43
C ASP A 22 31.24 -34.64 -43.20
N GLY A 23 32.01 -34.36 -44.26
CA GLY A 23 33.45 -34.18 -44.17
C GLY A 23 33.82 -32.93 -43.38
N ILE A 24 33.13 -31.82 -43.61
CA ILE A 24 33.28 -30.57 -42.85
C ILE A 24 32.92 -30.79 -41.38
N TYR A 25 31.79 -31.44 -41.11
CA TYR A 25 31.35 -31.76 -39.76
C TYR A 25 32.41 -32.60 -39.01
N LYS A 26 32.93 -33.65 -39.65
CA LYS A 26 34.02 -34.46 -39.08
C LYS A 26 35.26 -33.61 -38.80
N LEU A 27 35.66 -32.73 -39.73
CA LEU A 27 36.81 -31.86 -39.54
C LEU A 27 36.64 -30.89 -38.37
N ILE A 28 35.44 -30.34 -38.16
CA ILE A 28 35.13 -29.43 -37.05
C ILE A 28 35.14 -30.18 -35.70
N LYS A 29 34.68 -31.43 -35.70
CA LYS A 29 34.61 -32.27 -34.51
C LYS A 29 35.96 -32.91 -34.15
N THR A 30 36.83 -33.17 -35.13
CA THR A 30 38.18 -33.67 -34.91
C THR A 30 39.13 -32.53 -34.55
N GLU A 31 39.88 -32.64 -33.46
CA GLU A 31 40.85 -31.62 -33.02
C GLU A 31 42.09 -31.47 -33.92
N ASN A 32 42.05 -31.95 -35.16
CA ASN A 32 43.16 -31.87 -36.13
C ASN A 32 43.63 -30.41 -36.36
N TYR A 33 42.70 -29.45 -36.30
CA TYR A 33 43.00 -28.01 -36.36
C TYR A 33 42.90 -27.32 -34.99
N GLY A 34 42.64 -28.07 -33.91
CA GLY A 34 42.34 -27.55 -32.57
C GLY A 34 43.45 -26.66 -32.02
N LYS A 35 44.73 -27.09 -32.10
CA LYS A 35 45.87 -26.26 -31.66
C LYS A 35 45.97 -24.91 -32.38
N ARG A 36 45.61 -24.84 -33.66
CA ARG A 36 45.64 -23.61 -34.46
C ARG A 36 44.42 -22.71 -34.18
N VAL A 37 43.24 -23.31 -33.99
CA VAL A 37 42.03 -22.58 -33.61
C VAL A 37 42.15 -21.98 -32.19
N SER A 38 42.76 -22.71 -31.25
CA SER A 38 43.04 -22.20 -29.90
C SER A 38 44.00 -21.02 -29.90
N ALA A 39 44.98 -20.97 -30.81
CA ALA A 39 45.86 -19.80 -30.97
C ALA A 39 45.08 -18.56 -31.44
N VAL A 40 44.19 -18.72 -32.43
CA VAL A 40 43.30 -17.63 -32.89
C VAL A 40 42.35 -17.18 -31.78
N HIS A 41 41.83 -18.11 -30.97
CA HIS A 41 40.96 -17.78 -29.83
C HIS A 41 41.71 -16.97 -28.75
N GLN A 42 42.96 -17.35 -28.43
CA GLN A 42 43.82 -16.63 -27.49
C GLN A 42 44.15 -15.21 -27.98
N GLU A 43 44.48 -15.05 -29.26
CA GLU A 43 44.74 -13.72 -29.85
C GLU A 43 43.50 -12.83 -29.85
N THR A 44 42.31 -13.40 -30.10
CA THR A 44 41.03 -12.67 -30.08
C THR A 44 40.64 -12.22 -28.67
N LEU A 45 41.06 -12.95 -27.62
CA LEU A 45 40.82 -12.58 -26.21
C LEU A 45 41.74 -11.43 -25.74
N VAL A 46 42.96 -11.34 -26.27
CA VAL A 46 43.97 -10.33 -25.88
C VAL A 46 43.73 -8.96 -26.54
N SER A 47 43.20 -8.94 -27.77
CA SER A 47 43.02 -7.72 -28.59
C SER A 47 41.76 -6.90 -28.27
N GLY A 48 41.15 -7.09 -27.09
CA GLY A 48 39.93 -6.40 -26.64
C GLY A 48 40.00 -4.86 -26.60
N HIS A 49 41.19 -4.24 -26.76
CA HIS A 49 41.37 -2.80 -26.86
C HIS A 49 42.60 -2.42 -27.73
N GLY A 50 42.44 -2.26 -29.06
CA GLY A 50 43.41 -1.54 -29.92
C GLY A 50 43.74 -2.17 -31.28
N THR A 51 43.57 -1.39 -32.35
CA THR A 51 44.07 -1.50 -33.75
C THR A 51 44.44 -2.88 -34.35
N TYR A 52 43.54 -3.33 -35.23
CA TYR A 52 43.46 -4.39 -36.27
C TYR A 52 44.68 -4.95 -37.05
N ALA A 53 45.94 -4.88 -36.60
CA ALA A 53 47.06 -5.32 -37.48
C ALA A 53 47.55 -6.78 -37.29
N ASP A 54 47.60 -7.35 -36.07
CA ASP A 54 48.35 -8.60 -35.85
C ASP A 54 47.50 -9.90 -35.84
N GLY A 55 46.17 -9.81 -35.76
CA GLY A 55 45.27 -10.98 -35.67
C GLY A 55 44.98 -11.70 -37.01
N GLU A 56 45.45 -11.16 -38.14
CA GLU A 56 45.20 -11.76 -39.46
C GLU A 56 46.18 -12.90 -39.79
N GLU A 57 47.39 -12.92 -39.22
CA GLU A 57 48.41 -13.92 -39.57
C GLU A 57 48.01 -15.34 -39.14
N ALA A 58 47.61 -15.56 -37.89
CA ALA A 58 47.19 -16.89 -37.40
C ALA A 58 45.88 -17.35 -38.05
N ALA A 59 44.96 -16.42 -38.32
CA ALA A 59 43.68 -16.70 -38.99
C ALA A 59 43.84 -16.99 -40.49
N SER A 60 44.89 -16.46 -41.14
CA SER A 60 45.19 -16.71 -42.56
C SER A 60 45.59 -18.17 -42.85
N LEU A 61 46.13 -18.87 -41.84
CA LEU A 61 46.61 -20.25 -41.93
C LEU A 61 45.48 -21.29 -41.82
N LEU A 62 44.26 -20.87 -41.47
CA LEU A 62 43.09 -21.74 -41.37
C LEU A 62 42.40 -21.89 -42.74
N PRO A 63 42.03 -23.13 -43.15
CA PRO A 63 41.20 -23.34 -44.32
C PRO A 63 39.90 -22.53 -44.31
N VAL A 64 39.53 -21.97 -45.46
CA VAL A 64 38.30 -21.19 -45.68
C VAL A 64 37.31 -22.03 -46.48
N ILE A 65 36.06 -22.09 -46.01
CA ILE A 65 34.97 -22.84 -46.64
C ILE A 65 33.92 -21.86 -47.15
N TYR A 66 33.48 -22.07 -48.39
CA TYR A 66 32.43 -21.30 -49.05
C TYR A 66 31.19 -22.20 -49.19
N PRO A 67 30.25 -22.16 -48.24
CA PRO A 67 29.11 -23.07 -48.24
C PRO A 67 28.19 -22.88 -49.45
N GLU A 68 28.15 -21.67 -50.00
CA GLU A 68 27.35 -21.28 -51.16
C GLU A 68 27.89 -21.79 -52.51
N VAL A 69 29.17 -22.20 -52.56
CA VAL A 69 29.85 -22.60 -53.80
C VAL A 69 30.03 -24.12 -53.82
N GLY A 70 29.30 -24.80 -54.70
CA GLY A 70 29.32 -26.24 -54.87
C GLY A 70 30.05 -26.68 -56.16
N GLU A 71 30.42 -27.96 -56.22
CA GLU A 71 31.15 -28.57 -57.36
C GLU A 71 30.40 -28.42 -58.70
N TYR A 72 29.06 -28.33 -58.65
CA TYR A 72 28.17 -28.23 -59.81
C TYR A 72 27.34 -26.93 -59.85
N GLY A 73 27.68 -25.92 -59.04
CA GLY A 73 26.97 -24.63 -59.00
C GLY A 73 26.60 -24.16 -57.59
N TYR A 74 25.62 -23.26 -57.49
CA TYR A 74 25.10 -22.76 -56.22
C TYR A 74 24.44 -23.90 -55.43
N THR A 75 24.67 -23.95 -54.11
CA THR A 75 24.21 -25.03 -53.22
C THR A 75 22.92 -24.71 -52.47
N GLY A 76 22.44 -23.46 -52.49
CA GLY A 76 21.27 -23.05 -51.70
C GLY A 76 21.55 -22.87 -50.20
N TYR A 77 22.76 -23.13 -49.71
CA TYR A 77 23.09 -22.92 -48.29
C TYR A 77 23.35 -21.45 -47.98
N VAL A 78 22.68 -20.95 -46.96
CA VAL A 78 22.88 -19.61 -46.40
C VAL A 78 23.63 -19.72 -45.08
N LEU A 79 24.75 -19.00 -44.96
CA LEU A 79 25.54 -18.91 -43.74
C LEU A 79 25.20 -17.63 -42.97
N LEU A 80 24.89 -17.78 -41.69
CA LEU A 80 24.64 -16.68 -40.77
C LEU A 80 25.58 -16.74 -39.57
N SER A 81 25.96 -15.57 -39.05
CA SER A 81 26.89 -15.43 -37.93
C SER A 81 26.25 -14.62 -36.80
N LEU A 82 25.99 -15.26 -35.67
CA LEU A 82 25.46 -14.63 -34.46
C LEU A 82 26.63 -14.27 -33.53
N ARG A 83 27.01 -12.98 -33.45
CA ARG A 83 28.07 -12.51 -32.55
C ARG A 83 27.51 -12.26 -31.14
N THR A 84 28.24 -12.70 -30.13
CA THR A 84 27.85 -12.50 -28.72
C THR A 84 29.07 -12.10 -27.89
N THR A 85 28.91 -11.10 -27.01
CA THR A 85 29.97 -10.62 -26.08
C THR A 85 29.94 -11.32 -24.71
N ASP A 86 28.86 -12.03 -24.39
CA ASP A 86 28.53 -12.40 -23.00
C ASP A 86 28.97 -13.83 -22.61
N GLY A 87 30.13 -14.26 -23.10
CA GLY A 87 30.74 -15.54 -22.73
C GLY A 87 30.08 -16.80 -23.32
N MET A 88 30.68 -17.96 -23.03
CA MET A 88 30.33 -19.26 -23.65
C MET A 88 28.92 -19.76 -23.30
N GLU A 89 28.36 -19.36 -22.15
CA GLU A 89 27.05 -19.82 -21.69
C GLU A 89 25.90 -19.32 -22.58
N ARG A 90 25.95 -18.05 -22.99
CA ARG A 90 24.95 -17.47 -23.90
C ARG A 90 25.03 -18.09 -25.30
N LEU A 91 26.23 -18.41 -25.77
CA LEU A 91 26.44 -19.13 -27.04
C LEU A 91 25.81 -20.53 -27.00
N GLU A 92 25.94 -21.25 -25.89
CA GLU A 92 25.33 -22.57 -25.73
C GLU A 92 23.80 -22.50 -25.71
N GLN A 93 23.23 -21.49 -25.05
CA GLN A 93 21.78 -21.24 -25.05
C GLN A 93 21.26 -20.93 -26.46
N LEU A 94 21.97 -20.09 -27.21
CA LEU A 94 21.65 -19.80 -28.62
C LEU A 94 21.74 -21.07 -29.48
N ARG A 95 22.79 -21.88 -29.30
CA ARG A 95 22.95 -23.14 -30.02
C ARG A 95 21.76 -24.08 -29.76
N ARG A 96 21.36 -24.25 -28.50
CA ARG A 96 20.21 -25.10 -28.14
C ARG A 96 18.93 -24.66 -28.83
N ARG A 97 18.67 -23.35 -28.93
CA ARG A 97 17.50 -22.80 -29.62
C ARG A 97 17.58 -23.02 -31.13
N VAL A 98 18.72 -22.71 -31.73
CA VAL A 98 18.89 -22.87 -33.18
C VAL A 98 18.77 -24.33 -33.61
N ASN A 99 19.30 -25.27 -32.80
CA ASN A 99 19.25 -26.70 -33.11
C ASN A 99 17.84 -27.31 -33.08
N GLN A 100 16.86 -26.63 -32.48
CA GLN A 100 15.46 -27.06 -32.49
C GLN A 100 14.79 -26.83 -33.86
N PHE A 101 15.38 -26.00 -34.73
CA PHE A 101 14.81 -25.73 -36.04
C PHE A 101 15.12 -26.85 -37.02
N PRO A 102 14.09 -27.46 -37.66
CA PRO A 102 14.31 -28.48 -38.69
C PRO A 102 15.04 -27.94 -39.92
N GLN A 103 15.07 -26.61 -40.09
CA GLN A 103 15.78 -25.91 -41.16
C GLN A 103 17.27 -25.70 -40.86
N THR A 104 17.75 -25.98 -39.65
CA THR A 104 19.18 -25.89 -39.33
C THR A 104 19.90 -27.14 -39.84
N VAL A 105 20.86 -26.93 -40.75
CA VAL A 105 21.71 -27.99 -41.31
C VAL A 105 22.90 -28.25 -40.40
N LEU A 106 23.64 -27.19 -40.08
CA LEU A 106 24.88 -27.25 -39.31
C LEU A 106 24.95 -26.04 -38.37
N SER A 107 25.28 -26.26 -37.10
CA SER A 107 25.60 -25.19 -36.16
C SER A 107 26.87 -25.49 -35.37
N PHE A 108 27.74 -24.49 -35.23
CA PHE A 108 29.03 -24.62 -34.54
C PHE A 108 29.56 -23.26 -34.11
N VAL A 109 30.42 -23.24 -33.11
CA VAL A 109 31.13 -22.03 -32.68
C VAL A 109 32.27 -21.74 -33.66
N GLY A 110 32.33 -20.51 -34.15
CA GLY A 110 33.34 -20.04 -35.09
C GLY A 110 34.73 -19.97 -34.48
N SER A 111 35.77 -19.86 -35.31
CA SER A 111 37.18 -19.89 -34.91
C SER A 111 37.59 -18.78 -33.92
N SER A 112 36.82 -17.70 -33.82
CA SER A 112 37.02 -16.63 -32.83
C SER A 112 36.50 -16.98 -31.43
N GLY A 113 35.64 -17.99 -31.30
CA GLY A 113 34.96 -18.35 -30.05
C GLY A 113 33.89 -17.35 -29.57
N GLN A 114 33.62 -16.29 -30.34
CA GLN A 114 32.63 -15.24 -30.01
C GLN A 114 31.43 -15.21 -30.97
N SER A 115 31.37 -16.14 -31.91
CA SER A 115 30.30 -16.22 -32.90
C SER A 115 29.76 -17.64 -33.04
N LEU A 116 28.44 -17.77 -33.10
CA LEU A 116 27.77 -19.01 -33.48
C LEU A 116 27.47 -18.95 -34.98
N LYS A 117 28.00 -19.89 -35.74
CA LYS A 117 27.77 -20.04 -37.18
C LYS A 117 26.62 -21.00 -37.41
N VAL A 118 25.68 -20.62 -38.25
CA VAL A 118 24.46 -21.38 -38.55
C VAL A 118 24.29 -21.47 -40.06
N ILE A 119 24.08 -22.69 -40.57
CA ILE A 119 23.81 -22.95 -41.99
C ILE A 119 22.36 -23.42 -42.15
N MET A 120 21.63 -22.78 -43.07
CA MET A 120 20.25 -23.13 -43.43
C MET A 120 20.12 -23.35 -44.95
N PRO A 121 19.33 -24.33 -45.42
CA PRO A 121 19.12 -24.57 -46.84
C PRO A 121 17.89 -23.82 -47.35
N TYR A 122 18.04 -23.20 -48.52
CA TYR A 122 16.96 -22.55 -49.27
C TYR A 122 16.85 -23.17 -50.66
N ALA A 123 15.61 -23.31 -51.14
CA ALA A 123 15.30 -23.82 -52.47
C ALA A 123 14.13 -23.05 -53.10
N LEU A 124 13.95 -23.17 -54.41
CA LEU A 124 12.77 -22.68 -55.10
C LEU A 124 11.53 -23.51 -54.71
N LEU A 125 10.32 -23.00 -54.97
CA LEU A 125 9.07 -23.70 -54.64
C LEU A 125 8.98 -25.12 -55.24
N ASP A 126 9.67 -25.37 -56.35
CA ASP A 126 9.73 -26.67 -57.03
C ASP A 126 10.85 -27.59 -56.49
N GLY A 127 11.59 -27.15 -55.46
CA GLY A 127 12.73 -27.84 -54.89
C GLY A 127 14.02 -27.72 -55.71
N SER A 128 14.02 -26.97 -56.81
CA SER A 128 15.20 -26.73 -57.63
C SER A 128 16.01 -25.52 -57.13
N LEU A 129 17.22 -25.34 -57.68
CA LEU A 129 18.07 -24.19 -57.40
C LEU A 129 18.20 -23.29 -58.64
N PRO A 130 18.35 -21.96 -58.47
CA PRO A 130 18.51 -21.04 -59.60
C PRO A 130 19.76 -21.36 -60.41
N ARG A 131 19.67 -21.29 -61.74
CA ARG A 131 20.77 -21.68 -62.65
C ARG A 131 21.55 -20.50 -63.24
N THR A 132 20.92 -19.34 -63.39
CA THR A 132 21.54 -18.16 -64.02
C THR A 132 22.19 -17.29 -62.95
N GLU A 133 23.38 -16.75 -63.22
CA GLU A 133 24.16 -15.94 -62.26
C GLU A 133 23.35 -14.77 -61.66
N ARG A 134 22.58 -14.04 -62.50
CA ARG A 134 21.67 -12.97 -62.04
C ARG A 134 20.58 -13.49 -61.10
N SER A 135 19.97 -14.63 -61.42
CA SER A 135 18.92 -15.25 -60.59
C SER A 135 19.47 -15.78 -59.27
N VAL A 136 20.68 -16.33 -59.27
CA VAL A 136 21.38 -16.81 -58.07
C VAL A 136 21.68 -15.65 -57.13
N CYS A 137 22.18 -14.53 -57.66
CA CYS A 137 22.51 -13.35 -56.86
C CYS A 137 21.28 -12.78 -56.13
N GLN A 138 20.17 -12.57 -56.86
CA GLN A 138 18.92 -12.06 -56.27
C GLN A 138 18.31 -13.05 -55.28
N PHE A 139 18.28 -14.34 -55.63
CA PHE A 139 17.76 -15.39 -54.75
C PHE A 139 18.55 -15.45 -53.44
N ARG A 140 19.89 -15.42 -53.54
CA ARG A 140 20.79 -15.42 -52.38
C ARG A 140 20.51 -14.25 -51.46
N GLN A 141 20.50 -13.02 -51.97
CA GLN A 141 20.33 -11.83 -51.15
C GLN A 141 19.01 -11.88 -50.35
N MET A 142 17.94 -12.27 -51.03
CA MET A 142 16.62 -12.41 -50.42
C MET A 142 16.56 -13.57 -49.42
N ALA A 143 17.20 -14.71 -49.72
CA ALA A 143 17.32 -15.86 -48.82
C ALA A 143 18.08 -15.49 -47.54
N THR A 144 19.19 -14.74 -47.65
CA THR A 144 19.99 -14.30 -46.49
C THR A 144 19.21 -13.32 -45.61
N ASN A 145 18.46 -12.39 -46.21
CA ASN A 145 17.61 -11.47 -45.45
C ASN A 145 16.52 -12.21 -44.69
N ARG A 146 15.79 -13.12 -45.37
CA ARG A 146 14.74 -13.93 -44.72
C ARG A 146 15.29 -14.82 -43.61
N ALA A 147 16.46 -15.43 -43.83
CA ALA A 147 17.10 -16.24 -42.82
C ALA A 147 17.55 -15.39 -41.61
N SER A 148 18.01 -14.16 -41.85
CA SER A 148 18.40 -13.22 -40.80
C SER A 148 17.20 -12.80 -39.95
N ASP A 149 16.09 -12.44 -40.58
CA ASP A 149 14.85 -12.07 -39.89
C ASP A 149 14.27 -13.26 -39.11
N PHE A 150 14.31 -14.46 -39.69
CA PHE A 150 13.88 -15.70 -39.04
C PHE A 150 14.69 -16.00 -37.74
N LEU A 151 16.01 -15.87 -37.81
CA LEU A 151 16.86 -16.06 -36.63
C LEU A 151 16.70 -14.92 -35.62
N PHE A 152 16.54 -13.68 -36.06
CA PHE A 152 16.33 -12.54 -35.16
C PHE A 152 15.01 -12.68 -34.38
N ALA A 153 13.92 -13.03 -35.06
CA ALA A 153 12.61 -13.22 -34.43
C ALA A 153 12.63 -14.34 -33.38
N SER A 154 13.44 -15.37 -33.57
CA SER A 154 13.50 -16.52 -32.67
C SER A 154 14.54 -16.41 -31.55
N THR A 155 15.68 -15.76 -31.81
CA THR A 155 16.79 -15.69 -30.86
C THR A 155 16.92 -14.34 -30.15
N GLY A 156 16.32 -13.28 -30.69
CA GLY A 156 16.46 -11.91 -30.21
C GLY A 156 17.82 -11.26 -30.52
N VAL A 157 18.71 -11.96 -31.24
CA VAL A 157 20.04 -11.48 -31.63
C VAL A 157 20.08 -11.33 -33.14
N ARG A 158 20.49 -10.16 -33.64
CA ARG A 158 20.51 -9.87 -35.08
C ARG A 158 21.78 -10.48 -35.71
N PRO A 159 21.66 -11.41 -36.69
CA PRO A 159 22.83 -12.01 -37.34
C PRO A 159 23.61 -11.01 -38.21
N GLU A 160 24.92 -11.22 -38.30
CA GLU A 160 25.78 -10.55 -39.28
C GLU A 160 25.56 -11.16 -40.67
N VAL A 161 25.24 -10.30 -41.64
CA VAL A 161 24.94 -10.65 -43.02
C VAL A 161 26.07 -10.17 -43.93
N ALA A 162 26.62 -11.08 -44.73
CA ALA A 162 27.61 -10.77 -45.77
C ALA A 162 26.96 -9.96 -46.91
N ARG A 163 27.62 -8.90 -47.36
CA ARG A 163 27.06 -7.91 -48.29
C ARG A 163 27.36 -8.25 -49.75
N GLU A 164 28.50 -8.85 -50.03
CA GLU A 164 28.98 -9.13 -51.39
C GLU A 164 29.11 -10.63 -51.71
N VAL A 165 29.14 -10.93 -53.01
CA VAL A 165 29.32 -12.30 -53.51
C VAL A 165 30.74 -12.79 -53.20
N GLY A 166 30.85 -13.86 -52.40
CA GLY A 166 32.13 -14.40 -51.93
C GLY A 166 32.53 -14.01 -50.49
N GLU A 167 31.82 -13.08 -49.85
CA GLU A 167 32.04 -12.72 -48.44
C GLU A 167 31.44 -13.73 -47.44
N SER A 168 30.47 -14.54 -47.90
CA SER A 168 29.82 -15.58 -47.10
C SER A 168 30.70 -16.82 -47.00
N HIS A 169 31.71 -16.73 -46.15
CA HIS A 169 32.64 -17.81 -45.86
C HIS A 169 32.88 -17.94 -44.37
N PHE A 170 33.35 -19.11 -43.95
CA PHE A 170 33.85 -19.30 -42.60
C PHE A 170 35.20 -20.03 -42.62
N ARG A 171 36.02 -19.74 -41.61
CA ARG A 171 37.27 -20.46 -41.38
C ARG A 171 36.97 -21.75 -40.61
N ILE A 172 37.71 -22.83 -40.92
CA ILE A 172 37.54 -24.09 -40.20
C ILE A 172 37.70 -23.84 -38.69
N SER A 173 36.74 -24.34 -37.93
CA SER A 173 36.64 -24.14 -36.48
C SER A 173 36.77 -25.49 -35.79
N SER A 174 37.08 -25.48 -34.49
CA SER A 174 37.20 -26.69 -33.68
C SER A 174 36.13 -26.64 -32.59
N ASP A 175 35.08 -27.43 -32.73
CA ASP A 175 33.94 -27.44 -31.82
C ASP A 175 33.47 -28.89 -31.56
N PRO A 176 33.81 -29.48 -30.40
CA PRO A 176 33.36 -30.82 -30.02
C PRO A 176 31.83 -30.96 -29.97
N SER A 177 31.13 -29.84 -29.76
CA SER A 177 29.67 -29.77 -29.60
C SER A 177 28.95 -29.31 -30.88
N ALA A 178 29.62 -29.35 -32.03
CA ALA A 178 28.99 -29.07 -33.31
C ALA A 178 27.79 -29.99 -33.56
N TYR A 179 26.72 -29.42 -34.09
CA TYR A 179 25.48 -30.11 -34.41
C TYR A 179 25.29 -30.20 -35.92
N LEU A 180 24.96 -31.40 -36.41
CA LEU A 180 24.63 -31.68 -37.80
C LEU A 180 23.26 -32.37 -37.85
N ASN A 181 22.33 -31.80 -38.59
CA ASN A 181 21.01 -32.39 -38.83
C ASN A 181 21.10 -33.38 -40.02
N PRO A 182 20.77 -34.68 -39.84
CA PRO A 182 20.85 -35.67 -40.91
C PRO A 182 19.76 -35.52 -41.99
N ALA A 183 18.67 -34.80 -41.71
CA ALA A 183 17.56 -34.60 -42.65
C ALA A 183 17.00 -33.16 -42.55
N PRO A 184 17.75 -32.15 -43.02
CA PRO A 184 17.32 -30.76 -42.94
C PRO A 184 16.18 -30.46 -43.92
N VAL A 185 15.20 -29.65 -43.48
CA VAL A 185 14.07 -29.22 -44.31
C VAL A 185 14.41 -27.88 -44.97
N PRO A 186 14.51 -27.79 -46.31
CA PRO A 186 14.79 -26.52 -47.00
C PRO A 186 13.62 -25.56 -46.88
N ILE A 187 13.95 -24.27 -46.73
CA ILE A 187 12.97 -23.19 -46.78
C ILE A 187 12.69 -22.88 -48.24
N LEU A 188 11.43 -23.03 -48.65
CA LEU A 188 11.00 -22.78 -50.02
C LEU A 188 10.69 -21.30 -50.23
N MET A 189 11.17 -20.74 -51.33
CA MET A 189 10.88 -19.35 -51.71
C MET A 189 10.72 -19.18 -53.23
N GLU A 190 9.91 -18.22 -53.63
CA GLU A 190 9.77 -17.83 -55.04
C GLU A 190 11.02 -17.10 -55.54
N GLN A 191 11.30 -17.25 -56.85
CA GLN A 191 12.36 -16.49 -57.50
C GLN A 191 11.97 -15.00 -57.53
N PRO A 192 12.76 -14.09 -56.95
CA PRO A 192 12.48 -12.66 -57.03
C PRO A 192 12.56 -12.18 -58.49
N THR A 193 11.47 -11.55 -58.98
CA THR A 193 11.32 -11.07 -60.37
C THR A 193 11.45 -9.54 -60.53
N GLY A 194 11.55 -8.79 -59.43
CA GLY A 194 11.66 -7.33 -59.47
C GLY A 194 13.02 -6.82 -60.00
N GLU A 195 13.01 -5.70 -60.70
CA GLU A 195 14.20 -4.85 -60.82
C GLU A 195 14.63 -4.45 -59.41
N MET A 196 15.95 -4.39 -59.16
CA MET A 196 16.50 -3.91 -57.89
C MET A 196 16.15 -2.42 -57.71
N GLY A 197 14.91 -2.12 -57.38
CA GLY A 197 14.52 -0.84 -56.84
C GLY A 197 15.09 -0.79 -55.43
N ASP A 198 15.93 0.21 -55.17
CA ASP A 198 16.39 0.78 -53.90
C ASP A 198 15.76 0.19 -52.61
N TYR A 199 15.92 -1.11 -52.39
CA TYR A 199 16.21 -1.67 -51.09
C TYR A 199 17.69 -1.41 -50.82
N ASP A 200 18.12 -0.18 -51.08
CA ASP A 200 19.17 0.43 -50.31
C ASP A 200 18.72 0.25 -48.87
N LEU A 201 19.48 -0.59 -48.18
CA LEU A 201 19.69 -0.44 -46.77
C LEU A 201 20.11 1.01 -46.56
N LYS A 202 19.13 1.92 -46.42
CA LYS A 202 19.25 2.98 -45.43
C LYS A 202 19.58 2.22 -44.17
N SER A 203 20.88 2.19 -43.90
CA SER A 203 21.41 1.95 -42.59
C SER A 203 20.50 2.74 -41.67
N GLN A 204 19.63 2.02 -40.96
CA GLN A 204 19.52 2.35 -39.56
C GLN A 204 20.95 2.21 -39.07
N GLN A 205 21.72 3.31 -39.16
CA GLN A 205 22.72 3.61 -38.14
C GLN A 205 22.04 3.16 -36.84
N PRO A 206 22.69 2.33 -36.01
CA PRO A 206 22.10 1.97 -34.73
C PRO A 206 21.65 3.28 -34.12
N MET A 207 20.32 3.49 -34.09
CA MET A 207 19.79 4.78 -33.71
C MET A 207 20.23 4.89 -32.27
N GLU A 208 21.21 5.75 -31.99
CA GLU A 208 21.68 5.95 -30.63
C GLU A 208 20.43 6.20 -29.80
N ALA A 209 20.15 5.27 -28.88
CA ALA A 209 18.85 5.16 -28.26
C ALA A 209 18.45 6.52 -27.69
N ASN A 210 17.39 7.14 -28.22
CA ASN A 210 16.92 8.44 -27.78
C ASN A 210 16.78 8.42 -26.24
N PRO A 211 17.59 9.18 -25.50
CA PRO A 211 17.57 9.11 -24.03
C PRO A 211 16.22 9.57 -23.46
N LEU A 212 15.53 10.49 -24.14
CA LEU A 212 14.20 10.99 -23.77
C LEU A 212 13.04 10.05 -24.20
N ALA A 213 13.32 9.02 -25.00
CA ALA A 213 12.36 7.95 -25.28
C ALA A 213 12.26 6.94 -24.12
N LYS A 214 13.22 6.95 -23.18
CA LYS A 214 13.20 6.11 -21.98
C LYS A 214 12.41 6.72 -20.83
N GLU A 215 12.23 8.04 -20.81
CA GLU A 215 11.44 8.75 -19.80
C GLU A 215 9.96 8.72 -20.19
N VAL A 216 9.28 7.61 -19.89
CA VAL A 216 7.85 7.42 -20.13
C VAL A 216 7.11 7.53 -18.81
N LEU A 217 5.98 8.27 -18.81
CA LEU A 217 5.09 8.29 -17.65
C LEU A 217 4.52 6.89 -17.40
N PRO A 218 4.38 6.45 -16.14
CA PRO A 218 3.82 5.14 -15.87
C PRO A 218 2.40 4.99 -16.42
N GLY A 219 2.14 3.88 -17.12
CA GLY A 219 0.86 3.60 -17.77
C GLY A 219 0.67 4.21 -19.16
N TYR A 220 1.62 5.02 -19.66
CA TYR A 220 1.57 5.57 -21.01
C TYR A 220 2.33 4.66 -21.98
N SER A 221 1.73 4.34 -23.12
CA SER A 221 2.45 3.80 -24.28
C SER A 221 3.41 4.84 -24.86
N ALA A 222 4.42 4.38 -25.61
CA ALA A 222 5.35 5.28 -26.30
C ALA A 222 4.61 6.30 -27.20
N LEU A 223 3.51 5.88 -27.83
CA LEU A 223 2.64 6.72 -28.64
C LEU A 223 1.93 7.78 -27.79
N GLU A 224 1.26 7.38 -26.71
CA GLU A 224 0.54 8.32 -25.82
C GLU A 224 1.48 9.34 -25.19
N MET A 225 2.70 8.93 -24.88
CA MET A 225 3.74 9.82 -24.36
C MET A 225 4.17 10.85 -25.41
N SER A 226 4.39 10.43 -26.66
CA SER A 226 4.66 11.33 -27.78
C SER A 226 3.52 12.32 -28.03
N LEU A 227 2.27 11.87 -27.95
CA LEU A 227 1.08 12.73 -28.06
C LEU A 227 0.98 13.72 -26.90
N THR A 228 1.29 13.29 -25.68
CA THR A 228 1.26 14.15 -24.48
C THR A 228 2.34 15.22 -24.55
N LYS A 229 3.56 14.86 -24.98
CA LYS A 229 4.64 15.81 -25.25
C LYS A 229 4.21 16.84 -26.30
N PHE A 230 3.61 16.39 -27.41
CA PHE A 230 3.10 17.26 -28.47
C PHE A 230 2.04 18.25 -27.96
N ASN A 231 1.06 17.78 -27.18
CA ASN A 231 0.02 18.65 -26.62
C ASN A 231 0.57 19.69 -25.64
N PHE A 232 1.57 19.34 -24.83
CA PHE A 232 2.24 20.31 -23.95
C PHE A 232 3.00 21.38 -24.74
N ILE A 233 3.67 21.00 -25.83
CA ILE A 233 4.35 21.93 -26.74
C ILE A 233 3.34 22.89 -27.36
N CYS A 234 2.24 22.36 -27.91
CA CYS A 234 1.16 23.18 -28.47
C CYS A 234 0.65 24.18 -27.44
N ARG A 235 0.28 23.73 -26.24
CA ARG A 235 -0.22 24.59 -25.16
C ARG A 235 0.77 25.70 -24.78
N ARG A 236 2.08 25.41 -24.76
CA ARG A 236 3.12 26.40 -24.44
C ARG A 236 3.25 27.44 -25.55
N LEU A 237 3.20 27.02 -26.81
CA LEU A 237 3.28 27.91 -27.98
C LEU A 237 1.98 28.68 -28.24
N SER A 238 0.82 28.20 -27.78
CA SER A 238 -0.47 28.90 -27.87
C SER A 238 -0.52 30.23 -27.08
N PHE A 239 0.42 30.47 -26.16
CA PHE A 239 0.51 31.73 -25.42
C PHE A 239 1.29 32.84 -26.17
N ASP A 240 2.01 32.51 -27.25
CA ASP A 240 2.66 33.49 -28.13
C ASP A 240 1.62 34.01 -29.15
N GLN A 241 0.89 35.07 -28.82
CA GLN A 241 -0.20 35.64 -29.65
C GLN A 241 0.26 36.33 -30.96
N HIS A 242 1.49 36.14 -31.42
CA HIS A 242 2.10 36.95 -32.49
C HIS A 242 2.93 36.19 -33.54
N LEU A 243 2.82 34.87 -33.65
CA LEU A 243 3.56 34.10 -34.67
C LEU A 243 2.77 33.97 -35.97
N GLU A 244 3.37 34.35 -37.10
CA GLU A 244 2.84 34.02 -38.43
C GLU A 244 2.85 32.50 -38.67
N GLU A 245 1.91 31.97 -39.47
CA GLU A 245 1.77 30.52 -39.77
C GLU A 245 3.11 29.79 -40.09
N PRO A 246 4.05 30.35 -40.88
CA PRO A 246 5.30 29.68 -41.21
C PRO A 246 6.29 29.65 -40.03
N GLU A 247 6.35 30.71 -39.23
CA GLU A 247 7.24 30.81 -38.08
C GLU A 247 6.75 29.92 -36.93
N TYR A 248 5.43 29.82 -36.78
CA TYR A 248 4.80 28.87 -35.85
C TYR A 248 5.16 27.42 -36.20
N LEU A 249 5.03 27.03 -37.48
CA LEU A 249 5.34 25.67 -37.93
C LEU A 249 6.81 25.29 -37.71
N LEU A 250 7.73 26.22 -37.99
CA LEU A 250 9.18 26.02 -37.77
C LEU A 250 9.51 25.83 -36.29
N ARG A 251 9.01 26.73 -35.41
CA ARG A 251 9.23 26.61 -33.96
C ARG A 251 8.61 25.33 -33.39
N LEU A 252 7.43 24.96 -33.85
CA LEU A 252 6.74 23.77 -33.39
C LEU A 252 7.49 22.48 -33.81
N ALA A 253 8.06 22.45 -35.03
CA ALA A 253 8.91 21.35 -35.48
C ALA A 253 10.22 21.25 -34.66
N ASP A 254 10.88 22.39 -34.40
CA ASP A 254 12.10 22.43 -33.58
C ASP A 254 11.85 21.97 -32.13
N GLU A 255 10.72 22.36 -31.53
CA GLU A 255 10.35 21.96 -30.17
C GLU A 255 9.92 20.48 -30.09
N CYS A 256 9.26 19.95 -31.12
CA CYS A 256 8.93 18.52 -31.21
C CYS A 256 10.21 17.66 -31.28
N HIS A 257 11.18 18.10 -32.06
CA HIS A 257 12.50 17.47 -32.13
C HIS A 257 13.25 17.58 -30.80
N ALA A 258 13.22 18.76 -30.17
CA ALA A 258 13.84 19.02 -28.87
C ALA A 258 13.24 18.17 -27.74
N ALA A 259 11.97 17.78 -27.84
CA ALA A 259 11.27 16.88 -26.93
C ALA A 259 11.45 15.39 -27.23
N GLY A 260 12.09 15.06 -28.36
CA GLY A 260 12.31 13.70 -28.83
C GLY A 260 11.02 12.99 -29.28
N VAL A 261 10.06 13.72 -29.86
CA VAL A 261 8.88 13.13 -30.51
C VAL A 261 9.29 12.57 -31.86
N ASP A 262 8.78 11.40 -32.25
CA ASP A 262 9.07 10.81 -33.56
C ASP A 262 8.57 11.71 -34.70
N GLN A 263 9.37 11.81 -35.77
CA GLN A 263 9.10 12.71 -36.90
C GLN A 263 7.73 12.43 -37.56
N GLU A 264 7.38 11.16 -37.78
CA GLU A 264 6.15 10.80 -38.48
C GLU A 264 4.93 11.01 -37.56
N ILE A 265 5.08 10.79 -36.25
CA ILE A 265 4.03 11.11 -35.26
C ILE A 265 3.81 12.63 -35.20
N ALA A 266 4.88 13.42 -35.11
CA ALA A 266 4.79 14.88 -35.06
C ALA A 266 4.14 15.46 -36.33
N ALA A 267 4.55 14.99 -37.51
CA ALA A 267 3.97 15.41 -38.79
C ALA A 267 2.47 15.12 -38.86
N LYS A 268 2.03 13.92 -38.47
CA LYS A 268 0.61 13.57 -38.43
C LYS A 268 -0.18 14.43 -37.46
N CYS A 269 0.35 14.69 -36.27
CA CYS A 269 -0.34 15.51 -35.27
C CYS A 269 -0.54 16.95 -35.76
N ILE A 270 0.45 17.53 -36.46
CA ILE A 270 0.33 18.88 -37.03
C ILE A 270 -0.69 18.92 -38.16
N LEU A 271 -0.73 17.91 -39.02
CA LEU A 271 -1.73 17.83 -40.10
C LEU A 271 -3.17 17.76 -39.59
N HIS A 272 -3.36 17.40 -38.32
CA HIS A 272 -4.67 17.43 -37.65
C HIS A 272 -5.03 18.80 -37.06
N LEU A 273 -4.10 19.75 -36.95
CA LEU A 273 -4.40 21.14 -36.58
C LEU A 273 -5.14 21.85 -37.73
N GLU A 274 -6.09 22.74 -37.40
CA GLU A 274 -6.95 23.40 -38.39
C GLU A 274 -6.14 24.20 -39.43
N ASP A 275 -5.08 24.89 -38.99
CA ASP A 275 -4.25 25.77 -39.82
C ASP A 275 -3.39 25.03 -40.86
N PHE A 276 -3.12 23.73 -40.65
CA PHE A 276 -2.20 22.93 -41.47
C PHE A 276 -2.86 21.76 -42.20
N ARG A 277 -4.18 21.61 -42.08
CA ARG A 277 -4.93 20.53 -42.73
C ARG A 277 -4.77 20.62 -44.26
N GLY A 278 -4.30 19.52 -44.87
CA GLY A 278 -4.11 19.43 -46.32
C GLY A 278 -2.80 20.01 -46.86
N LYS A 279 -1.94 20.59 -46.01
CA LYS A 279 -0.62 21.15 -46.38
C LYS A 279 0.52 20.12 -46.19
N ASP A 280 0.38 18.90 -46.72
CA ASP A 280 1.27 17.75 -46.43
C ASP A 280 2.74 18.00 -46.81
N THR A 281 2.98 18.54 -48.00
CA THR A 281 4.32 18.86 -48.50
C THR A 281 5.03 19.93 -47.66
N LEU A 282 4.30 20.95 -47.20
CA LEU A 282 4.84 22.00 -46.33
C LEU A 282 5.25 21.42 -44.98
N VAL A 283 4.35 20.69 -44.31
CA VAL A 283 4.60 20.12 -42.98
C VAL A 283 5.76 19.11 -43.01
N ARG A 284 5.75 18.18 -43.98
CA ARG A 284 6.80 17.16 -44.09
C ARG A 284 8.17 17.77 -44.40
N SER A 285 8.24 18.74 -45.31
CA SER A 285 9.51 19.43 -45.63
C SER A 285 10.05 20.24 -44.45
N CYS A 286 9.19 20.91 -43.69
CA CYS A 286 9.58 21.63 -42.47
C CYS A 286 10.11 20.66 -41.40
N MET A 287 9.45 19.52 -41.22
CA MET A 287 9.88 18.47 -40.28
C MET A 287 11.23 17.87 -40.67
N GLU A 288 11.41 17.51 -41.93
CA GLU A 288 12.67 16.99 -42.44
C GLU A 288 13.82 17.99 -42.25
N ASN A 289 13.54 19.28 -42.43
CA ASN A 289 14.50 20.35 -42.19
C ASN A 289 14.82 20.53 -40.69
N ALA A 290 13.83 20.52 -39.79
CA ALA A 290 14.05 20.65 -38.35
C ALA A 290 14.84 19.45 -37.76
N TYR A 291 14.45 18.22 -38.13
CA TYR A 291 15.04 16.99 -37.61
C TYR A 291 16.44 16.71 -38.17
N SER A 292 16.79 17.28 -39.33
CA SER A 292 18.14 17.16 -39.91
C SER A 292 19.15 18.17 -39.36
N ARG A 293 18.70 19.28 -38.76
CA ARG A 293 19.58 20.37 -38.29
C ARG A 293 20.34 20.06 -36.99
N HIS A 294 19.81 19.21 -36.11
CA HIS A 294 20.38 18.98 -34.76
C HIS A 294 20.30 17.51 -34.31
N ARG A 295 21.23 17.07 -33.45
CA ARG A 295 21.12 15.77 -32.72
C ARG A 295 20.10 15.89 -31.59
N TYR A 296 19.39 14.80 -31.28
CA TYR A 296 18.25 14.68 -30.36
C TYR A 296 18.25 15.55 -29.07
N GLY A 297 17.02 15.82 -28.63
CA GLY A 297 16.54 16.70 -27.57
C GLY A 297 17.37 17.05 -26.33
N LYS A 298 17.41 18.36 -26.04
CA LYS A 298 18.00 18.96 -24.81
C LYS A 298 16.96 19.23 -23.71
N SER A 299 15.65 19.19 -24.00
CA SER A 299 14.61 19.70 -23.10
C SER A 299 13.35 18.83 -23.11
N HIS A 300 12.87 18.42 -21.93
CA HIS A 300 11.61 17.71 -21.80
C HIS A 300 10.46 18.72 -21.64
N PRO A 301 9.39 18.68 -22.46
CA PRO A 301 8.29 19.65 -22.39
C PRO A 301 7.38 19.49 -21.16
N ILE A 302 7.49 18.38 -20.43
CA ILE A 302 6.76 18.13 -19.19
C ILE A 302 7.70 18.51 -18.04
N ASP A 303 7.20 19.26 -17.08
CA ASP A 303 7.96 19.63 -15.89
C ASP A 303 8.45 18.36 -15.17
N ARG A 304 9.75 18.33 -14.86
CA ARG A 304 10.40 17.22 -14.13
C ARG A 304 9.71 16.96 -12.78
N ASN A 305 9.18 17.97 -12.12
CA ASN A 305 8.44 17.79 -10.87
C ASN A 305 7.16 16.97 -11.07
N VAL A 306 6.44 17.20 -12.17
CA VAL A 306 5.25 16.42 -12.53
C VAL A 306 5.63 14.96 -12.82
N MET A 307 6.76 14.75 -13.51
CA MET A 307 7.30 13.41 -13.75
C MET A 307 7.59 12.66 -12.45
N TYR A 308 8.36 13.28 -11.55
CA TYR A 308 8.70 12.63 -10.27
C TYR A 308 7.47 12.37 -9.41
N GLN A 309 6.45 13.23 -9.45
CA GLN A 309 5.18 12.98 -8.75
C GLN A 309 4.41 11.79 -9.31
N GLN A 310 4.37 11.62 -10.63
CA GLN A 310 3.71 10.48 -11.27
C GLN A 310 4.48 9.17 -11.03
N LEU A 311 5.81 9.21 -11.13
CA LEU A 311 6.69 8.07 -10.79
C LEU A 311 6.54 7.68 -9.32
N LEU A 312 6.51 8.66 -8.41
CA LEU A 312 6.27 8.41 -6.99
C LEU A 312 4.89 7.78 -6.75
N GLN A 313 3.84 8.27 -7.42
CA GLN A 313 2.50 7.68 -7.30
C GLN A 313 2.47 6.23 -7.79
N GLU A 314 3.10 5.93 -8.93
CA GLU A 314 3.18 4.56 -9.40
C GLU A 314 3.99 3.67 -8.45
N PHE A 315 5.15 4.12 -8.00
CA PHE A 315 5.97 3.41 -7.02
C PHE A 315 5.18 3.07 -5.75
N LEU A 316 4.48 4.07 -5.20
CA LEU A 316 3.66 3.89 -4.01
C LEU A 316 2.51 2.92 -4.26
N ASN A 317 1.80 3.04 -5.38
CA ASN A 317 0.68 2.16 -5.72
C ASN A 317 1.13 0.73 -6.05
N ARG A 318 2.34 0.55 -6.59
CA ARG A 318 2.90 -0.75 -6.92
C ARG A 318 3.31 -1.52 -5.67
N ARG A 319 3.93 -0.86 -4.70
CA ARG A 319 4.52 -1.52 -3.52
C ARG A 319 3.69 -1.43 -2.25
N TYR A 320 2.86 -0.40 -2.11
CA TYR A 320 2.19 -0.09 -0.86
C TYR A 320 0.67 0.06 -1.04
N MET A 321 -0.06 -0.17 0.04
CA MET A 321 -1.45 0.22 0.23
C MET A 321 -1.51 1.14 1.45
N PHE A 322 -2.32 2.18 1.36
CA PHE A 322 -2.52 3.15 2.44
C PHE A 322 -3.99 3.22 2.80
N ARG A 323 -4.28 3.34 4.08
CA ARG A 323 -5.62 3.65 4.58
C ARG A 323 -5.53 4.61 5.76
N ARG A 324 -6.53 5.47 5.92
CA ARG A 324 -6.64 6.39 7.05
C ARG A 324 -7.63 5.84 8.06
N ASN A 325 -7.18 5.57 9.27
CA ASN A 325 -8.04 5.14 10.35
C ASN A 325 -8.88 6.34 10.85
N THR A 326 -10.20 6.28 10.73
CA THR A 326 -11.09 7.40 11.06
C THR A 326 -11.21 7.68 12.55
N ILE A 327 -10.91 6.68 13.40
CA ILE A 327 -10.96 6.81 14.87
C ILE A 327 -9.67 7.41 15.40
N THR A 328 -8.52 6.88 14.99
CA THR A 328 -7.22 7.38 15.45
C THR A 328 -6.78 8.64 14.71
N GLY A 329 -7.22 8.82 13.46
CA GLY A 329 -6.76 9.84 12.53
C GLY A 329 -5.45 9.50 11.82
N ASP A 330 -4.82 8.40 12.22
CA ASP A 330 -3.50 7.97 11.74
C ASP A 330 -3.62 7.26 10.38
N VAL A 331 -2.59 7.42 9.55
CA VAL A 331 -2.48 6.65 8.31
C VAL A 331 -1.75 5.34 8.61
N GLU A 332 -2.31 4.25 8.13
CA GLU A 332 -1.73 2.92 8.17
C GLU A 332 -1.29 2.52 6.76
N TYR A 333 -0.22 1.74 6.66
CA TYR A 333 0.30 1.24 5.41
C TYR A 333 0.49 -0.28 5.45
N GLN A 334 0.50 -0.89 4.28
CA GLN A 334 0.74 -2.30 4.06
C GLN A 334 1.60 -2.48 2.81
N GLU A 335 2.64 -3.30 2.88
CA GLU A 335 3.46 -3.68 1.72
C GLU A 335 2.78 -4.82 0.94
N LYS A 336 2.66 -4.68 -0.37
CA LYS A 336 2.03 -5.68 -1.25
C LYS A 336 2.91 -6.92 -1.46
N ASP A 337 4.22 -6.77 -1.35
CA ASP A 337 5.21 -7.83 -1.65
C ASP A 337 5.57 -8.70 -0.43
N ARG A 338 4.96 -8.46 0.75
CA ARG A 338 5.20 -9.27 1.96
C ARG A 338 4.20 -10.41 2.12
N TYR A 339 4.70 -11.55 2.60
CA TYR A 339 3.90 -12.73 2.95
C TYR A 339 2.90 -12.48 4.10
N LEU A 340 3.19 -11.52 4.98
CA LEU A 340 2.30 -11.11 6.08
C LEU A 340 1.55 -9.84 5.68
N LEU A 341 0.26 -10.02 5.38
CA LEU A 341 -0.67 -8.94 5.08
C LEU A 341 -1.18 -8.29 6.38
N SER A 342 -0.29 -7.58 7.09
CA SER A 342 -0.63 -6.78 8.26
C SER A 342 -0.57 -5.29 7.97
N TRP A 343 -1.51 -4.53 8.56
CA TRP A 343 -1.50 -3.08 8.52
C TRP A 343 -0.62 -2.54 9.64
N HIS A 344 0.26 -1.60 9.30
CA HIS A 344 1.19 -0.98 10.24
C HIS A 344 0.97 0.53 10.30
N PRO A 345 1.12 1.18 11.46
CA PRO A 345 1.06 2.62 11.56
C PRO A 345 2.20 3.24 10.73
N LEU A 346 1.89 4.29 9.98
CA LEU A 346 2.87 5.02 9.19
C LEU A 346 3.70 5.95 10.10
N THR A 347 4.67 5.37 10.79
CA THR A 347 5.61 6.11 11.64
C THR A 347 6.56 6.97 10.82
N ARG A 348 7.28 7.87 11.49
CA ARG A 348 8.34 8.66 10.85
C ARG A 348 9.43 7.77 10.24
N GLU A 349 9.78 6.67 10.90
CA GLU A 349 10.75 5.69 10.43
C GLU A 349 10.26 5.02 9.15
N ALA A 350 9.01 4.53 9.13
CA ALA A 350 8.41 3.94 7.94
C ALA A 350 8.38 4.91 6.76
N ARG A 351 8.13 6.21 7.00
CA ARG A 351 8.21 7.24 5.94
C ARG A 351 9.61 7.40 5.38
N ASN A 352 10.62 7.42 6.26
CA ASN A 352 12.02 7.51 5.84
C ASN A 352 12.43 6.28 5.01
N ASP A 353 11.95 5.10 5.38
CA ASP A 353 12.20 3.85 4.65
C ASP A 353 11.55 3.90 3.25
N ILE A 354 10.30 4.34 3.16
CA ILE A 354 9.60 4.54 1.87
C ILE A 354 10.35 5.55 0.99
N ASN A 355 10.78 6.68 1.55
CA ASN A 355 11.55 7.69 0.81
C ASN A 355 12.91 7.15 0.36
N SER A 356 13.59 6.40 1.23
CA SER A 356 14.87 5.76 0.90
C SER A 356 14.71 4.75 -0.24
N ALA A 357 13.63 3.95 -0.21
CA ALA A 357 13.31 3.01 -1.28
C ALA A 357 12.97 3.71 -2.60
N ALA A 358 12.24 4.83 -2.58
CA ALA A 358 11.96 5.63 -3.77
C ALA A 358 13.25 6.23 -4.39
N LEU A 359 14.15 6.73 -3.54
CA LEU A 359 15.46 7.25 -3.97
C LEU A 359 16.34 6.16 -4.59
N GLN A 360 16.32 4.93 -4.06
CA GLN A 360 17.04 3.80 -4.62
C GLN A 360 16.55 3.39 -6.01
N GLU A 361 15.27 3.61 -6.33
CA GLU A 361 14.73 3.45 -7.69
C GLU A 361 14.98 4.67 -8.61
N GLY A 362 15.71 5.67 -8.14
CA GLY A 362 16.06 6.87 -8.91
C GLY A 362 14.98 7.96 -8.93
N ILE A 363 13.94 7.82 -8.11
CA ILE A 363 12.87 8.83 -8.00
C ILE A 363 13.34 9.91 -7.03
N LYS A 364 13.49 11.15 -7.51
CA LYS A 364 13.83 12.29 -6.66
C LYS A 364 12.60 12.71 -5.86
N VAL A 365 12.60 12.45 -4.55
CA VAL A 365 11.47 12.70 -3.66
C VAL A 365 11.93 13.49 -2.44
N TRP A 366 11.10 14.45 -2.00
CA TRP A 366 11.22 15.11 -0.71
C TRP A 366 10.11 14.64 0.23
N ASP A 367 10.31 14.73 1.54
CA ASP A 367 9.31 14.34 2.56
C ASP A 367 7.94 15.00 2.32
N LYS A 368 7.93 16.26 1.87
CA LYS A 368 6.71 17.00 1.56
C LYS A 368 5.91 16.42 0.39
N ASP A 369 6.57 15.77 -0.57
CA ASP A 369 5.89 15.16 -1.70
C ASP A 369 5.14 13.90 -1.27
N LEU A 370 5.73 13.12 -0.37
CA LEU A 370 5.06 11.99 0.27
C LEU A 370 3.87 12.47 1.12
N ASP A 371 4.05 13.51 1.93
CA ASP A 371 2.98 14.08 2.75
C ASP A 371 1.80 14.59 1.91
N ARG A 372 2.05 15.18 0.73
CA ARG A 372 0.98 15.63 -0.18
C ARG A 372 0.11 14.47 -0.67
N ILE A 373 0.71 13.31 -0.92
CA ILE A 373 -0.03 12.12 -1.39
C ILE A 373 -0.78 11.50 -0.21
N ILE A 374 -0.09 11.28 0.91
CA ILE A 374 -0.63 10.58 2.08
C ILE A 374 -1.70 11.38 2.82
N ASN A 375 -1.59 12.71 2.83
CA ASN A 375 -2.59 13.59 3.43
C ASN A 375 -3.65 14.08 2.45
N SER A 376 -3.71 13.51 1.24
CA SER A 376 -4.78 13.81 0.29
C SER A 376 -6.05 13.01 0.58
N GLU A 377 -7.19 13.50 0.07
CA GLU A 377 -8.48 12.81 0.08
C GLU A 377 -8.50 11.51 -0.75
N ARG A 378 -7.40 11.21 -1.47
CA ARG A 378 -7.28 10.00 -2.27
C ARG A 378 -7.03 8.74 -1.43
N ILE A 379 -6.59 8.89 -0.18
CA ILE A 379 -6.35 7.77 0.72
C ILE A 379 -7.69 7.26 1.26
N TYR A 380 -7.92 5.96 1.12
CA TYR A 380 -9.13 5.29 1.58
C TYR A 380 -9.32 5.47 3.09
N GLU A 381 -10.50 5.90 3.51
CA GLU A 381 -10.87 5.99 4.92
C GLU A 381 -11.37 4.63 5.43
N TYR A 382 -10.85 4.21 6.56
CA TYR A 382 -11.11 2.94 7.22
C TYR A 382 -11.66 3.19 8.62
N ASP A 383 -12.89 2.72 8.87
CA ASP A 383 -13.49 2.72 10.20
C ASP A 383 -13.36 1.32 10.82
N PRO A 384 -12.40 1.11 11.74
CA PRO A 384 -12.10 -0.22 12.27
C PRO A 384 -13.27 -0.85 12.99
N VAL A 385 -14.12 -0.05 13.63
CA VAL A 385 -15.23 -0.56 14.45
C VAL A 385 -16.39 -0.91 13.54
N LYS A 386 -16.70 -0.02 12.59
CA LYS A 386 -17.75 -0.29 11.60
C LYS A 386 -17.41 -1.54 10.77
N GLU A 387 -16.20 -1.64 10.22
CA GLU A 387 -15.80 -2.83 9.46
C GLU A 387 -15.81 -4.11 10.30
N TRP A 388 -15.47 -4.02 11.58
CA TRP A 388 -15.54 -5.16 12.48
C TRP A 388 -16.98 -5.59 12.73
N ILE A 389 -17.90 -4.64 12.98
CA ILE A 389 -19.34 -4.90 13.13
C ILE A 389 -19.94 -5.50 11.85
N ASP A 390 -19.57 -4.96 10.69
CA ASP A 390 -20.08 -5.39 9.37
C ASP A 390 -19.64 -6.82 9.02
N ARG A 391 -18.55 -7.33 9.64
CA ARG A 391 -18.05 -8.70 9.47
C ARG A 391 -18.60 -9.70 10.49
N LEU A 392 -19.44 -9.27 11.43
CA LEU A 392 -20.02 -10.17 12.42
C LEU A 392 -20.93 -11.21 11.75
N PRO A 393 -20.94 -12.46 12.27
CA PRO A 393 -21.87 -13.47 11.81
C PRO A 393 -23.31 -13.12 12.20
N THR A 394 -24.28 -13.82 11.63
CA THR A 394 -25.65 -13.84 12.17
C THR A 394 -25.65 -14.42 13.58
N TRP A 395 -26.45 -13.83 14.46
CA TRP A 395 -26.62 -14.32 15.83
C TRP A 395 -27.23 -15.71 15.84
N ASP A 396 -26.66 -16.61 16.63
CA ASP A 396 -27.07 -18.01 16.75
C ASP A 396 -28.21 -18.28 17.74
N GLY A 397 -28.74 -17.24 18.40
CA GLY A 397 -29.86 -17.34 19.34
C GLY A 397 -29.47 -17.61 20.79
N ARG A 398 -28.18 -17.85 21.10
CA ARG A 398 -27.71 -18.08 22.47
C ARG A 398 -27.39 -16.76 23.19
N ASP A 399 -27.84 -16.64 24.44
CA ASP A 399 -27.70 -15.44 25.26
C ASP A 399 -26.32 -15.29 25.91
N ARG A 400 -25.33 -14.86 25.13
CA ARG A 400 -23.96 -14.63 25.59
C ARG A 400 -23.80 -13.38 26.43
N VAL A 401 -24.65 -12.37 26.25
CA VAL A 401 -24.63 -11.16 27.10
C VAL A 401 -25.05 -11.53 28.53
N GLY A 402 -26.07 -12.39 28.68
CA GLY A 402 -26.47 -12.94 29.97
C GLY A 402 -25.37 -13.78 30.63
N GLU A 403 -24.72 -14.66 29.86
CA GLU A 403 -23.59 -15.46 30.34
C GLU A 403 -22.40 -14.60 30.79
N LEU A 404 -22.10 -13.52 30.07
CA LEU A 404 -21.06 -12.57 30.44
C LEU A 404 -21.41 -11.82 31.74
N ALA A 405 -22.66 -11.38 31.90
CA ALA A 405 -23.14 -10.75 33.12
C ALA A 405 -23.05 -11.69 34.33
N ALA A 406 -23.36 -12.97 34.14
CA ALA A 406 -23.36 -13.99 35.18
C ALA A 406 -21.95 -14.27 35.77
N ARG A 407 -20.87 -13.85 35.08
CA ARG A 407 -19.50 -13.92 35.62
C ARG A 407 -19.27 -13.00 36.82
N VAL A 408 -20.13 -11.99 36.99
CA VAL A 408 -20.09 -11.04 38.11
C VAL A 408 -21.12 -11.44 39.16
N THR A 409 -20.64 -11.92 40.31
CA THR A 409 -21.49 -12.23 41.46
C THR A 409 -21.87 -10.95 42.20
N THR A 410 -23.17 -10.64 42.26
CA THR A 410 -23.70 -9.44 42.91
C THR A 410 -25.04 -9.71 43.62
N ARG A 411 -25.41 -8.84 44.56
CA ARG A 411 -26.72 -8.85 45.24
C ARG A 411 -27.82 -8.16 44.44
N MET A 412 -27.45 -7.44 43.38
CA MET A 412 -28.39 -6.69 42.54
C MET A 412 -29.22 -7.65 41.68
N GLY A 413 -30.53 -7.77 41.98
CA GLY A 413 -31.44 -8.66 41.24
C GLY A 413 -31.56 -8.32 39.75
N ASP A 414 -31.57 -7.04 39.39
CA ASP A 414 -31.73 -6.58 38.00
C ASP A 414 -30.40 -6.44 37.23
N TRP A 415 -29.30 -6.99 37.78
CA TRP A 415 -27.95 -6.83 37.23
C TRP A 415 -27.85 -7.22 35.75
N THR A 416 -28.29 -8.43 35.39
CA THR A 416 -28.18 -8.95 34.02
C THR A 416 -28.92 -8.07 33.01
N THR A 417 -30.10 -7.57 33.39
CA THR A 417 -30.91 -6.67 32.56
C THR A 417 -30.22 -5.32 32.39
N ASN A 418 -29.76 -4.71 33.48
CA ASN A 418 -29.07 -3.42 33.45
C ASN A 418 -27.74 -3.50 32.70
N PHE A 419 -26.98 -4.58 32.86
CA PHE A 419 -25.75 -4.84 32.12
C PHE A 419 -26.01 -4.98 30.61
N ARG A 420 -27.08 -5.70 30.21
CA ARG A 420 -27.48 -5.82 28.80
C ARG A 420 -27.80 -4.45 28.19
N ILE A 421 -28.58 -3.61 28.89
CA ILE A 421 -28.91 -2.26 28.42
C ILE A 421 -27.64 -1.41 28.29
N TRP A 422 -26.72 -1.51 29.26
CA TRP A 422 -25.46 -0.78 29.21
C TRP A 422 -24.57 -1.23 28.04
N MET A 423 -24.45 -2.54 27.78
CA MET A 423 -23.74 -3.08 26.61
C MET A 423 -24.37 -2.62 25.29
N ARG A 424 -25.71 -2.66 25.19
CA ARG A 424 -26.43 -2.10 24.04
C ARG A 424 -26.19 -0.61 23.89
N SER A 425 -26.20 0.15 24.98
CA SER A 425 -25.88 1.58 24.97
C SER A 425 -24.49 1.83 24.41
N MET A 426 -23.48 1.07 24.81
CA MET A 426 -22.12 1.17 24.30
C MET A 426 -22.06 0.90 22.78
N VAL A 427 -22.59 -0.24 22.32
CA VAL A 427 -22.54 -0.62 20.90
C VAL A 427 -23.40 0.30 20.03
N SER A 428 -24.52 0.83 20.55
CA SER A 428 -25.36 1.80 19.82
C SER A 428 -24.62 3.09 19.47
N GLN A 429 -23.64 3.50 20.30
CA GLN A 429 -22.76 4.64 20.01
C GLN A 429 -21.86 4.30 18.84
N TRP A 430 -21.27 3.10 18.82
CA TRP A 430 -20.39 2.66 17.74
C TRP A 430 -21.11 2.63 16.39
N MET A 431 -22.36 2.16 16.38
CA MET A 431 -23.21 2.05 15.18
C MET A 431 -23.81 3.38 14.70
N LYS A 432 -23.54 4.53 15.35
CA LYS A 432 -24.13 5.85 15.02
C LYS A 432 -25.66 5.90 15.08
N VAL A 433 -26.29 4.95 15.77
CA VAL A 433 -27.76 4.88 15.93
C VAL A 433 -28.20 5.88 17.00
N ASN A 434 -27.42 5.99 18.08
CA ASN A 434 -27.76 6.85 19.20
C ASN A 434 -27.22 8.28 19.03
N ARG A 435 -27.96 9.12 18.29
CA ARG A 435 -27.59 10.54 18.06
C ARG A 435 -28.15 11.52 19.10
N ARG A 436 -29.08 11.07 19.96
CA ARG A 436 -29.79 11.95 20.91
C ARG A 436 -29.26 11.82 22.34
N TYR A 437 -28.80 10.63 22.71
CA TYR A 437 -28.36 10.33 24.05
C TYR A 437 -26.90 9.87 23.95
N GLY A 438 -25.94 10.53 24.62
CA GLY A 438 -24.62 9.91 24.82
C GLY A 438 -24.80 8.62 25.64
N ALA A 439 -23.81 7.73 25.72
CA ALA A 439 -23.85 6.66 26.73
C ALA A 439 -23.85 7.31 28.13
N GLN A 440 -25.05 7.55 28.68
CA GLN A 440 -25.25 8.47 29.81
C GLN A 440 -24.92 7.82 31.16
N MET A 441 -24.87 6.49 31.21
CA MET A 441 -24.69 5.72 32.42
C MET A 441 -23.29 5.10 32.47
N VAL A 442 -22.58 5.39 33.56
CA VAL A 442 -21.28 4.84 33.92
C VAL A 442 -21.51 3.53 34.68
N LEU A 443 -20.98 2.42 34.19
CA LEU A 443 -20.99 1.17 34.93
C LEU A 443 -19.90 1.22 36.02
N MET A 444 -20.26 1.09 37.29
CA MET A 444 -19.33 1.15 38.41
C MET A 444 -19.32 -0.16 39.19
N LEU A 445 -18.20 -0.87 39.17
CA LEU A 445 -17.99 -2.05 40.01
C LEU A 445 -17.31 -1.67 41.33
N ILE A 446 -17.98 -1.98 42.43
CA ILE A 446 -17.56 -1.72 43.81
C ILE A 446 -17.18 -3.06 44.43
N GLY A 447 -16.03 -3.16 45.09
CA GLY A 447 -15.70 -4.38 45.85
C GLY A 447 -14.27 -4.39 46.34
N GLY A 448 -13.90 -5.37 47.17
CA GLY A 448 -12.54 -5.45 47.74
C GLY A 448 -11.43 -5.57 46.70
N GLN A 449 -10.18 -5.32 47.12
CA GLN A 449 -9.00 -5.57 46.29
C GLN A 449 -8.92 -7.06 45.90
N GLY A 450 -8.41 -7.37 44.71
CA GLY A 450 -8.25 -8.76 44.23
C GLY A 450 -9.51 -9.39 43.62
N THR A 451 -10.63 -8.67 43.54
CA THR A 451 -11.90 -9.12 42.90
C THR A 451 -11.87 -9.14 41.36
N ARG A 452 -10.74 -8.78 40.73
CA ARG A 452 -10.53 -8.76 39.26
C ARG A 452 -11.44 -7.81 38.45
N LYS A 453 -12.05 -6.80 39.08
CA LYS A 453 -12.91 -5.78 38.44
C LYS A 453 -12.32 -5.14 37.18
N SER A 454 -11.08 -4.61 37.26
CA SER A 454 -10.43 -3.99 36.10
C SER A 454 -10.09 -4.98 34.98
N THR A 455 -9.89 -6.26 35.33
CA THR A 455 -9.68 -7.33 34.33
C THR A 455 -10.99 -7.64 33.61
N PHE A 456 -12.11 -7.66 34.34
CA PHE A 456 -13.45 -7.79 33.75
C PHE A 456 -13.79 -6.64 32.79
N MET A 457 -13.41 -5.39 33.10
CA MET A 457 -13.62 -4.27 32.16
C MET A 457 -12.80 -4.44 30.88
N ARG A 458 -11.55 -4.90 31.01
CA ARG A 458 -10.66 -5.12 29.86
C ARG A 458 -11.15 -6.24 28.94
N MET A 459 -11.72 -7.32 29.49
CA MET A 459 -12.24 -8.45 28.71
C MET A 459 -13.60 -8.18 28.05
N LEU A 460 -14.20 -7.00 28.22
CA LEU A 460 -15.43 -6.66 27.48
C LEU A 460 -15.14 -6.44 25.99
N LEU A 461 -13.94 -5.99 25.65
CA LEU A 461 -13.52 -5.74 24.27
C LEU A 461 -12.74 -6.93 23.71
N PRO A 462 -13.01 -7.33 22.46
CA PRO A 462 -12.22 -8.35 21.77
C PRO A 462 -10.79 -7.89 21.52
N GLU A 463 -9.87 -8.82 21.29
CA GLU A 463 -8.45 -8.53 21.04
C GLU A 463 -8.25 -7.52 19.90
N GLN A 464 -9.03 -7.62 18.83
CA GLN A 464 -8.97 -6.72 17.67
C GLN A 464 -9.36 -5.27 17.99
N LEU A 465 -10.16 -5.05 19.05
CA LEU A 465 -10.58 -3.73 19.52
C LEU A 465 -9.90 -3.32 20.83
N SER A 466 -8.97 -4.14 21.35
CA SER A 466 -8.28 -3.89 22.62
C SER A 466 -7.48 -2.57 22.62
N GLN A 467 -6.97 -2.14 21.47
CA GLN A 467 -6.30 -0.85 21.30
C GLN A 467 -7.19 0.38 21.56
N PHE A 468 -8.52 0.19 21.58
CA PHE A 468 -9.51 1.22 21.88
C PHE A 468 -10.05 1.12 23.33
N TYR A 469 -9.36 0.40 24.20
CA TYR A 469 -9.55 0.43 25.65
C TYR A 469 -8.53 1.37 26.31
N ILE A 470 -8.97 2.09 27.34
CA ILE A 470 -8.04 2.79 28.25
C ILE A 470 -8.53 2.64 29.70
N ASP A 471 -7.62 2.42 30.65
CA ASP A 471 -7.93 2.26 32.09
C ASP A 471 -7.57 3.47 32.96
N ARG A 472 -6.88 4.47 32.38
CA ARG A 472 -6.51 5.71 33.06
C ARG A 472 -6.62 6.91 32.14
N ILE A 473 -7.36 7.91 32.57
CA ILE A 473 -7.54 9.17 31.85
C ILE A 473 -7.22 10.35 32.74
N ASP A 474 -6.40 11.27 32.26
CA ASP A 474 -6.09 12.49 33.00
C ASP A 474 -7.15 13.57 32.74
N PHE A 475 -8.01 13.79 33.75
CA PHE A 475 -9.04 14.83 33.70
C PHE A 475 -8.51 16.25 33.91
N THR A 476 -7.23 16.44 34.25
CA THR A 476 -6.62 17.78 34.33
C THR A 476 -6.42 18.36 32.92
N ASN A 477 -6.02 17.52 31.96
CA ASN A 477 -5.90 17.91 30.56
C ASN A 477 -7.25 17.79 29.83
N LYS A 478 -8.04 18.87 29.92
CA LYS A 478 -9.38 18.93 29.32
C LYS A 478 -9.42 18.55 27.83
N LYS A 479 -8.41 18.93 27.04
CA LYS A 479 -8.38 18.66 25.58
C LYS A 479 -8.17 17.18 25.29
N GLU A 480 -7.23 16.56 25.99
CA GLU A 480 -6.93 15.13 25.84
C GLU A 480 -8.10 14.26 26.31
N ALA A 481 -8.69 14.59 27.45
CA ALA A 481 -9.88 13.90 27.94
C ALA A 481 -11.09 14.04 27.00
N LEU A 482 -11.22 15.18 26.30
CA LEU A 482 -12.25 15.36 25.27
C LEU A 482 -11.94 14.50 24.03
N ARG A 483 -10.68 14.44 23.57
CA ARG A 483 -10.26 13.62 22.43
C ARG A 483 -10.45 12.12 22.70
N ALA A 484 -10.23 11.68 23.93
CA ALA A 484 -10.43 10.29 24.35
C ALA A 484 -11.84 9.78 24.03
N LEU A 485 -12.86 10.65 24.08
CA LEU A 485 -14.24 10.30 23.73
C LEU A 485 -14.42 9.83 22.27
N GLY A 486 -13.60 10.36 21.37
CA GLY A 486 -13.63 10.01 19.94
C GLY A 486 -12.61 8.94 19.55
N ARG A 487 -11.66 8.61 20.44
CA ARG A 487 -10.60 7.63 20.18
C ARG A 487 -10.86 6.26 20.80
N PHE A 488 -11.45 6.20 22.00
CA PHE A 488 -11.62 4.96 22.75
C PHE A 488 -13.09 4.52 22.77
N LEU A 489 -13.32 3.21 22.74
CA LEU A 489 -14.66 2.60 22.82
C LEU A 489 -15.12 2.44 24.27
N LEU A 490 -14.18 2.10 25.14
CA LEU A 490 -14.40 1.93 26.57
C LEU A 490 -13.30 2.65 27.35
N ILE A 491 -13.72 3.63 28.15
CA ILE A 491 -12.86 4.33 29.10
C ILE A 491 -13.20 3.78 30.48
N SER A 492 -12.35 2.91 31.01
CA SER A 492 -12.42 2.45 32.39
C SER A 492 -11.66 3.44 33.28
N ILE A 493 -12.28 3.83 34.38
CA ILE A 493 -11.66 4.66 35.41
C ILE A 493 -11.32 3.75 36.58
N ASP A 494 -10.07 3.34 36.68
CA ASP A 494 -9.58 2.63 37.86
C ASP A 494 -9.38 3.60 39.03
N GLU A 495 -9.67 3.11 40.25
CA GLU A 495 -9.54 3.88 41.50
C GLU A 495 -10.35 5.19 41.46
N TYR A 496 -11.63 5.05 41.11
CA TYR A 496 -12.55 6.18 40.93
C TYR A 496 -12.61 7.14 42.14
N ASP A 497 -12.39 6.62 43.35
CA ASP A 497 -12.33 7.37 44.61
C ASP A 497 -11.14 8.36 44.70
N GLN A 498 -10.13 8.23 43.84
CA GLN A 498 -9.01 9.17 43.77
C GLN A 498 -9.29 10.44 42.94
N ILE A 499 -10.42 10.48 42.21
CA ILE A 499 -10.78 11.65 41.40
C ILE A 499 -11.14 12.83 42.31
N SER A 500 -10.45 13.96 42.14
CA SER A 500 -10.76 15.19 42.88
C SER A 500 -12.13 15.77 42.50
N LYS A 501 -12.73 16.57 43.41
CA LYS A 501 -14.05 17.21 43.15
C LYS A 501 -14.08 18.07 41.88
N THR A 502 -12.98 18.75 41.55
CA THR A 502 -12.83 19.55 40.33
C THR A 502 -12.78 18.70 39.07
N GLN A 503 -12.03 17.59 39.09
CA GLN A 503 -12.01 16.62 38.00
C GLN A 503 -13.37 15.94 37.83
N MET A 504 -14.06 15.65 38.94
CA MET A 504 -15.42 15.07 38.93
C MET A 504 -16.43 15.96 38.21
N ALA A 505 -16.40 17.27 38.45
CA ALA A 505 -17.27 18.22 37.77
C ALA A 505 -17.04 18.21 36.24
N TYR A 506 -15.77 18.10 35.82
CA TYR A 506 -15.43 17.99 34.40
C TYR A 506 -15.83 16.64 33.80
N PHE A 507 -15.62 15.55 34.52
CA PHE A 507 -16.07 14.21 34.12
C PHE A 507 -17.59 14.14 33.91
N LYS A 508 -18.38 14.73 34.83
CA LYS A 508 -19.84 14.86 34.67
C LYS A 508 -20.24 15.58 33.38
N HIS A 509 -19.47 16.60 32.98
CA HIS A 509 -19.67 17.30 31.71
C HIS A 509 -19.27 16.43 30.50
N LEU A 510 -18.21 15.61 30.59
CA LEU A 510 -17.83 14.67 29.53
C LEU A 510 -18.90 13.59 29.30
N ILE A 511 -19.48 13.03 30.37
CA ILE A 511 -20.56 12.03 30.25
C ILE A 511 -21.75 12.57 29.45
N GLN A 512 -22.08 13.86 29.58
CA GLN A 512 -23.22 14.48 28.91
C GLN A 512 -23.01 14.75 27.42
N ARG A 513 -21.77 14.76 26.92
CA ARG A 513 -21.51 15.14 25.54
C ARG A 513 -21.93 14.04 24.55
N THR A 514 -22.69 14.41 23.52
CA THR A 514 -23.03 13.51 22.42
C THR A 514 -21.94 13.45 21.36
N ASP A 515 -21.23 14.57 21.14
CA ASP A 515 -20.26 14.72 20.07
C ASP A 515 -18.95 15.34 20.56
N VAL A 516 -17.88 15.07 19.81
CA VAL A 516 -16.54 15.59 20.07
C VAL A 516 -16.26 16.69 19.06
N VAL A 517 -16.33 17.94 19.50
CA VAL A 517 -15.91 19.08 18.69
C VAL A 517 -14.50 19.48 19.10
N GLU A 518 -13.53 19.21 18.22
CA GLU A 518 -12.14 19.60 18.43
C GLU A 518 -11.56 20.33 17.22
N ARG A 519 -10.56 21.17 17.46
CA ARG A 519 -9.73 21.74 16.41
C ARG A 519 -8.40 21.00 16.43
N LYS A 520 -8.09 20.29 15.35
CA LYS A 520 -6.79 19.61 15.22
C LYS A 520 -5.66 20.64 15.19
N MET A 521 -4.47 20.21 15.60
CA MET A 521 -3.30 21.07 15.56
C MET A 521 -3.01 21.43 14.10
N TYR A 522 -2.77 22.73 13.81
CA TYR A 522 -2.54 23.27 12.47
C TYR A 522 -3.75 23.32 11.52
N GLU A 523 -4.95 22.90 11.96
CA GLU A 523 -6.19 23.11 11.21
C GLU A 523 -6.88 24.41 11.64
N THR A 524 -7.41 25.13 10.66
CA THR A 524 -8.20 26.36 10.89
C THR A 524 -9.65 26.06 11.25
N THR A 525 -10.16 24.89 10.85
CA THR A 525 -11.58 24.50 11.00
C THR A 525 -11.78 23.57 12.19
N TYR A 526 -12.90 23.72 12.89
CA TYR A 526 -13.34 22.76 13.90
C TYR A 526 -13.92 21.53 13.22
N GLN A 527 -13.45 20.35 13.60
CA GLN A 527 -14.02 19.09 13.16
C GLN A 527 -14.94 18.54 14.25
N GLN A 528 -16.15 18.16 13.84
CA GLN A 528 -17.06 17.41 14.70
C GLN A 528 -16.84 15.92 14.43
N SER A 529 -16.27 15.25 15.41
CA SER A 529 -16.06 13.80 15.42
C SER A 529 -17.13 13.12 16.26
N GLN A 530 -17.47 11.91 15.87
CA GLN A 530 -18.36 11.06 16.65
C GLN A 530 -17.74 10.70 18.00
N ARG A 531 -18.59 10.61 19.03
CA ARG A 531 -18.23 9.96 20.28
C ARG A 531 -18.42 8.44 20.17
N TYR A 532 -17.39 7.69 20.53
CA TYR A 532 -17.46 6.23 20.66
C TYR A 532 -17.47 5.77 22.12
N ALA A 533 -16.92 6.58 23.04
CA ALA A 533 -16.63 6.15 24.40
C ALA A 533 -17.89 5.90 25.26
N ALA A 534 -17.99 4.67 25.76
CA ALA A 534 -18.69 4.33 26.99
C ALA A 534 -17.76 4.45 28.20
N PHE A 535 -18.35 4.68 29.37
CA PHE A 535 -17.61 4.83 30.62
C PHE A 535 -17.87 3.66 31.57
N ALA A 536 -16.78 3.14 32.12
CA ALA A 536 -16.78 2.21 33.22
C ALA A 536 -15.91 2.76 34.36
N ALA A 537 -16.15 2.31 35.58
CA ALA A 537 -15.38 2.69 36.75
C ALA A 537 -15.21 1.49 37.68
N THR A 538 -14.06 1.44 38.36
CA THR A 538 -13.81 0.47 39.43
C THR A 538 -13.35 1.19 40.68
N THR A 539 -13.79 0.73 41.84
CA THR A 539 -13.38 1.29 43.12
C THR A 539 -13.42 0.24 44.23
N ASN A 540 -12.58 0.44 45.23
CA ASN A 540 -12.59 -0.34 46.46
C ASN A 540 -13.35 0.38 47.59
N SER A 541 -13.70 1.65 47.39
CA SER A 541 -14.54 2.39 48.34
C SER A 541 -15.98 1.89 48.26
N LEU A 542 -16.57 1.56 49.42
CA LEU A 542 -17.98 1.20 49.52
C LEU A 542 -18.90 2.41 49.34
N THR A 543 -18.37 3.63 49.52
CA THR A 543 -19.11 4.89 49.36
C THR A 543 -18.44 5.81 48.33
N PRO A 544 -18.36 5.42 47.05
CA PRO A 544 -17.65 6.19 46.02
C PRO A 544 -18.41 7.45 45.55
N LEU A 545 -19.68 7.59 45.90
CA LEU A 545 -20.52 8.69 45.41
C LEU A 545 -20.44 9.90 46.37
N MET A 546 -19.69 10.92 45.95
CA MET A 546 -19.37 12.09 46.79
C MET A 546 -20.37 13.27 46.67
N ASP A 547 -21.38 13.18 45.79
CA ASP A 547 -22.24 14.32 45.44
C ASP A 547 -23.67 13.89 45.06
N ASP A 548 -24.61 14.23 45.95
CA ASP A 548 -26.06 14.01 45.88
C ASP A 548 -26.72 14.32 44.51
N THR A 549 -26.17 15.24 43.72
CA THR A 549 -26.79 15.72 42.47
C THR A 549 -26.42 14.88 41.23
N GLY A 550 -25.42 14.00 41.32
CA GLY A 550 -24.81 13.30 40.19
C GLY A 550 -25.09 11.81 40.07
N ASN A 551 -25.72 11.19 41.08
CA ASN A 551 -25.79 9.73 41.24
C ASN A 551 -26.64 9.01 40.20
N ARG A 552 -27.49 9.72 39.47
CA ARG A 552 -28.35 9.14 38.42
C ARG A 552 -27.60 8.61 37.20
N ARG A 553 -26.32 8.96 37.04
CA ARG A 553 -25.49 8.55 35.89
C ARG A 553 -24.56 7.38 36.22
N TYR A 554 -24.74 6.74 37.36
CA TYR A 554 -23.92 5.61 37.78
C TYR A 554 -24.82 4.39 37.94
N LEU A 555 -24.37 3.26 37.42
CA LEU A 555 -24.91 1.94 37.73
C LEU A 555 -23.92 1.31 38.71
N CYS A 556 -24.15 1.48 40.02
CA CYS A 556 -23.26 0.97 41.05
C CYS A 556 -23.61 -0.48 41.37
N VAL A 557 -22.61 -1.36 41.30
CA VAL A 557 -22.77 -2.80 41.48
C VAL A 557 -21.70 -3.30 42.43
N GLU A 558 -22.13 -3.71 43.61
CA GLU A 558 -21.26 -4.39 44.58
C GLU A 558 -20.97 -5.82 44.09
N VAL A 559 -19.69 -6.09 43.88
CA VAL A 559 -19.12 -7.38 43.51
C VAL A 559 -18.78 -8.12 44.79
N THR A 560 -19.50 -9.21 45.06
CA THR A 560 -19.40 -9.95 46.33
C THR A 560 -18.37 -11.08 46.32
N ASP A 561 -17.90 -11.50 45.14
CA ASP A 561 -16.93 -12.57 44.97
C ASP A 561 -15.94 -12.26 43.83
N VAL A 562 -14.87 -13.03 43.71
CA VAL A 562 -13.89 -12.90 42.63
C VAL A 562 -14.58 -13.14 41.29
N ILE A 563 -14.49 -12.17 40.37
CA ILE A 563 -15.09 -12.29 39.04
C ILE A 563 -14.38 -13.40 38.26
N ASP A 564 -15.16 -14.25 37.58
CA ASP A 564 -14.62 -15.28 36.69
C ASP A 564 -14.06 -14.65 35.40
N THR A 565 -12.75 -14.41 35.38
CA THR A 565 -12.05 -13.85 34.23
C THR A 565 -11.33 -14.89 33.39
N ASP A 566 -11.60 -16.19 33.60
CA ASP A 566 -11.01 -17.23 32.77
C ASP A 566 -11.66 -17.22 31.38
N VAL A 567 -10.83 -17.17 30.35
CA VAL A 567 -11.23 -17.14 28.94
C VAL A 567 -10.60 -18.30 28.16
N THR A 568 -10.15 -19.33 28.85
CA THR A 568 -9.52 -20.51 28.25
C THR A 568 -10.51 -21.67 28.10
N GLY A 569 -10.25 -22.56 27.12
CA GLY A 569 -11.05 -23.76 26.89
C GLY A 569 -12.54 -23.47 26.70
N ASP A 570 -13.39 -24.18 27.43
CA ASP A 570 -14.86 -24.05 27.36
C ASP A 570 -15.40 -22.71 27.88
N LYS A 571 -14.56 -21.91 28.57
CA LYS A 571 -14.91 -20.56 29.06
C LYS A 571 -14.51 -19.44 28.10
N ALA A 572 -13.98 -19.77 26.92
CA ALA A 572 -13.64 -18.79 25.91
C ALA A 572 -14.86 -17.95 25.52
N ILE A 573 -14.66 -16.63 25.44
CA ILE A 573 -15.71 -15.70 24.99
C ILE A 573 -15.69 -15.68 23.47
N ASP A 574 -16.77 -16.14 22.86
CA ASP A 574 -17.03 -15.91 21.44
C ASP A 574 -17.50 -14.47 21.24
N TYR A 575 -16.54 -13.55 21.09
CA TYR A 575 -16.82 -12.13 20.90
C TYR A 575 -17.62 -11.86 19.61
N SER A 576 -17.40 -12.64 18.56
CA SER A 576 -18.14 -12.49 17.30
C SER A 576 -19.63 -12.72 17.53
N GLN A 577 -20.01 -13.82 18.20
CA GLN A 577 -21.41 -14.08 18.53
C GLN A 577 -21.97 -13.18 19.64
N LEU A 578 -21.17 -12.82 20.64
CA LEU A 578 -21.58 -11.88 21.69
C LEU A 578 -22.02 -10.53 21.11
N TYR A 579 -21.21 -9.96 20.21
CA TYR A 579 -21.56 -8.69 19.59
C TYR A 579 -22.58 -8.83 18.47
N ALA A 580 -22.66 -9.99 17.79
CA ALA A 580 -23.77 -10.30 16.89
C ALA A 580 -25.12 -10.25 17.62
N GLN A 581 -25.22 -10.82 18.83
CA GLN A 581 -26.40 -10.71 19.68
C GLN A 581 -26.76 -9.24 19.95
N ILE A 582 -25.80 -8.44 20.42
CA ILE A 582 -26.06 -7.04 20.78
C ILE A 582 -26.52 -6.22 19.56
N VAL A 583 -25.88 -6.41 18.41
CA VAL A 583 -26.22 -5.72 17.16
C VAL A 583 -27.62 -6.12 16.68
N GLU A 584 -27.96 -7.40 16.77
CA GLU A 584 -29.29 -7.92 16.41
C GLU A 584 -30.38 -7.35 17.35
N GLU A 585 -30.15 -7.33 18.66
CA GLU A 585 -31.05 -6.70 19.63
C GLU A 585 -31.28 -5.22 19.30
N ILE A 586 -30.21 -4.45 19.01
CA ILE A 586 -30.32 -3.03 18.61
C ILE A 586 -31.12 -2.88 17.31
N ARG A 587 -30.88 -3.73 16.31
CA ARG A 587 -31.60 -3.70 15.02
C ARG A 587 -33.09 -4.04 15.18
N ASN A 588 -33.43 -4.91 16.11
CA ASN A 588 -34.80 -5.26 16.47
C ASN A 588 -35.52 -4.18 17.31
N GLY A 589 -34.85 -3.07 17.62
CA GLY A 589 -35.45 -1.93 18.31
C GLY A 589 -35.47 -2.05 19.83
N GLU A 590 -34.68 -2.98 20.38
CA GLU A 590 -34.52 -3.12 21.82
C GLU A 590 -33.93 -1.86 22.47
N GLU A 591 -34.30 -1.61 23.73
CA GLU A 591 -33.88 -0.40 24.44
C GLU A 591 -32.37 -0.39 24.75
N TYR A 592 -31.68 0.62 24.25
CA TYR A 592 -30.24 0.88 24.49
C TYR A 592 -30.00 2.11 25.37
N TYR A 593 -31.02 2.57 26.09
CA TYR A 593 -30.95 3.68 27.04
C TYR A 593 -31.71 3.32 28.32
N PHE A 594 -31.36 3.98 29.42
CA PHE A 594 -32.12 3.88 30.67
C PHE A 594 -33.24 4.91 30.63
N ASP A 595 -34.48 4.45 30.78
CA ASP A 595 -35.63 5.31 30.85
C ASP A 595 -35.78 5.96 32.25
N GLY A 596 -36.72 6.89 32.37
CA GLY A 596 -36.89 7.63 33.63
C GLY A 596 -37.31 6.75 34.82
N GLU A 597 -37.94 5.60 34.59
CA GLU A 597 -38.31 4.67 35.67
C GLU A 597 -37.11 3.84 36.14
N ARG A 598 -36.33 3.27 35.22
CA ARG A 598 -35.09 2.56 35.57
C ARG A 598 -34.07 3.48 36.21
N GLU A 599 -33.89 4.70 35.69
CA GLU A 599 -33.02 5.70 36.32
C GLU A 599 -33.41 5.94 37.78
N ARG A 600 -34.71 6.03 38.10
CA ARG A 600 -35.17 6.17 39.50
C ARG A 600 -34.85 4.94 40.33
N SER A 601 -35.02 3.74 39.80
CA SER A 601 -34.69 2.50 40.51
C SER A 601 -33.19 2.44 40.85
N ILE A 602 -32.34 2.85 39.90
CA ILE A 602 -30.88 2.87 40.05
C ILE A 602 -30.48 3.94 41.06
N ILE A 603 -31.10 5.12 41.05
CA ILE A 603 -30.87 6.14 42.08
C ILE A 603 -31.20 5.62 43.47
N LEU A 604 -32.31 4.88 43.62
CA LEU A 604 -32.71 4.31 44.92
C LEU A 604 -31.72 3.26 45.40
N GLN A 605 -31.22 2.41 44.51
CA GLN A 605 -30.18 1.42 44.81
C GLN A 605 -28.84 2.09 45.14
N ASN A 606 -28.48 3.15 44.42
CA ASN A 606 -27.23 3.88 44.63
C ASN A 606 -27.17 4.61 45.98
N ALA A 607 -28.30 4.83 46.65
CA ALA A 607 -28.36 5.51 47.93
C ALA A 607 -27.53 4.82 49.04
N GLU A 608 -27.29 3.51 48.91
CA GLU A 608 -26.44 2.74 49.84
C GLU A 608 -24.94 3.03 49.65
N TYR A 609 -24.55 3.58 48.50
CA TYR A 609 -23.16 3.87 48.11
C TYR A 609 -22.80 5.36 48.21
N ASP A 610 -23.69 6.18 48.79
CA ASP A 610 -23.44 7.60 49.03
C ASP A 610 -22.49 7.81 50.21
N ASP A 611 -21.45 8.62 49.99
CA ASP A 611 -20.61 9.12 51.07
C ASP A 611 -21.42 10.09 51.92
N GLN A 612 -22.05 9.57 52.97
CA GLN A 612 -22.71 10.44 53.93
C GLN A 612 -21.65 11.25 54.69
N PRO A 613 -21.69 12.59 54.63
CA PRO A 613 -20.80 13.42 55.44
C PRO A 613 -20.90 13.00 56.90
N THR A 614 -19.77 12.81 57.59
CA THR A 614 -19.68 12.38 59.00
C THR A 614 -20.58 13.17 59.95
N VAL A 615 -20.87 14.43 59.59
CA VAL A 615 -21.76 15.32 60.31
C VAL A 615 -23.23 14.86 60.28
N ILE A 616 -23.69 14.27 59.17
CA ILE A 616 -25.06 13.78 59.00
C ILE A 616 -25.25 12.47 59.75
N SER A 617 -24.29 11.54 59.69
CA SER A 617 -24.38 10.28 60.44
C SER A 617 -24.40 10.53 61.96
N ILE A 618 -23.56 11.45 62.45
CA ILE A 618 -23.57 11.88 63.85
C ILE A 618 -24.88 12.61 64.21
N PHE A 619 -25.46 13.36 63.27
CA PHE A 619 -26.77 13.97 63.46
C PHE A 619 -27.88 12.92 63.59
N GLU A 620 -27.96 11.94 62.69
CA GLU A 620 -28.99 10.90 62.70
C GLU A 620 -28.91 10.00 63.95
N ASP A 621 -27.70 9.79 64.49
CA ASP A 621 -27.49 9.07 65.75
C ASP A 621 -28.12 9.81 66.95
N GLN A 622 -28.02 11.14 66.98
CA GLN A 622 -28.45 11.96 68.12
C GLN A 622 -29.83 12.59 67.96
N PHE A 623 -30.30 12.77 66.73
CA PHE A 623 -31.53 13.49 66.42
C PHE A 623 -32.36 12.77 65.36
N ARG A 624 -33.68 12.80 65.53
CA ARG A 624 -34.65 12.27 64.57
C ARG A 624 -35.80 13.25 64.31
N LYS A 625 -36.64 12.93 63.34
CA LYS A 625 -37.92 13.63 63.17
C LYS A 625 -38.83 13.35 64.36
N PRO A 626 -39.49 14.37 64.93
CA PRO A 626 -40.41 14.20 66.05
C PRO A 626 -41.61 13.31 65.65
N ARG A 627 -41.94 12.32 66.48
CA ARG A 627 -43.15 11.50 66.37
C ARG A 627 -44.25 12.03 67.30
N LYS A 628 -45.50 11.60 67.11
CA LYS A 628 -46.61 11.96 68.02
C LYS A 628 -46.27 11.51 69.46
N GLY A 629 -46.02 12.47 70.35
CA GLY A 629 -45.64 12.23 71.74
C GLY A 629 -44.17 12.50 72.09
N ASP A 630 -43.30 12.81 71.11
CA ASP A 630 -41.91 13.19 71.37
C ASP A 630 -41.80 14.67 71.80
N GLU A 631 -40.87 14.97 72.72
CA GLU A 631 -40.50 16.34 73.05
C GLU A 631 -39.79 16.99 71.84
N THR A 632 -40.44 17.99 71.23
CA THR A 632 -39.97 18.62 70.00
C THR A 632 -39.21 19.90 70.30
N VAL A 633 -37.97 19.99 69.84
CA VAL A 633 -37.11 21.17 70.02
C VAL A 633 -36.83 21.81 68.66
N TYR A 634 -36.99 23.13 68.56
CA TYR A 634 -36.65 23.87 67.35
C TYR A 634 -35.22 24.38 67.42
N LEU A 635 -34.33 23.81 66.61
CA LEU A 635 -32.92 24.19 66.57
C LEU A 635 -32.51 24.64 65.16
N SER A 636 -31.65 25.66 65.09
CA SER A 636 -30.97 26.05 63.85
C SER A 636 -29.85 25.05 63.50
N PRO A 637 -29.45 24.93 62.21
CA PRO A 637 -28.34 24.06 61.82
C PRO A 637 -27.03 24.37 62.58
N THR A 638 -26.79 25.63 62.93
CA THR A 638 -25.67 26.06 63.77
C THR A 638 -25.77 25.56 65.22
N GLU A 639 -26.96 25.60 65.81
CA GLU A 639 -27.19 25.11 67.19
C GLU A 639 -27.12 23.59 67.27
N ILE A 640 -27.62 22.89 66.25
CA ILE A 640 -27.50 21.42 66.13
C ILE A 640 -26.01 21.03 66.08
N LEU A 641 -25.21 21.70 65.23
CA LEU A 641 -23.77 21.42 65.14
C LEU A 641 -23.00 21.77 66.42
N ALA A 642 -23.40 22.85 67.11
CA ALA A 642 -22.82 23.19 68.41
C ALA A 642 -23.12 22.12 69.47
N ALA A 643 -24.35 21.60 69.50
CA ALA A 643 -24.74 20.50 70.38
C ALA A 643 -23.96 19.21 70.06
N LEU A 644 -23.76 18.89 68.78
CA LEU A 644 -22.97 17.75 68.36
C LEU A 644 -21.48 17.90 68.70
N LYS A 645 -20.89 19.10 68.57
CA LYS A 645 -19.49 19.36 68.96
C LYS A 645 -19.25 19.23 70.46
N MET A 646 -20.23 19.56 71.29
CA MET A 646 -20.09 19.38 72.75
C MET A 646 -19.95 17.90 73.13
N LYS A 647 -20.65 17.00 72.42
CA LYS A 647 -20.59 15.55 72.66
C LYS A 647 -19.45 14.87 71.90
N TYR A 648 -19.12 15.35 70.69
CA TYR A 648 -18.05 14.83 69.84
C TYR A 648 -17.00 15.93 69.59
N LYS A 649 -15.98 15.98 70.47
CA LYS A 649 -14.93 17.03 70.44
C LYS A 649 -14.09 17.06 69.17
N SER A 650 -14.03 15.97 68.40
CA SER A 650 -13.33 15.87 67.12
C SER A 650 -14.10 16.48 65.94
N LEU A 651 -15.34 16.93 66.14
CA LEU A 651 -16.18 17.44 65.07
C LEU A 651 -15.79 18.90 64.71
N ASN A 652 -15.24 19.07 63.51
CA ASN A 652 -14.88 20.39 62.98
C ASN A 652 -16.13 21.11 62.46
N ILE A 653 -16.56 22.16 63.18
CA ILE A 653 -17.61 23.07 62.72
C ILE A 653 -17.02 24.02 61.67
N SER A 654 -17.32 23.78 60.40
CA SER A 654 -17.03 24.68 59.29
C SER A 654 -18.32 25.30 58.73
N HIS A 655 -18.20 26.40 57.99
CA HIS A 655 -19.34 26.98 57.26
C HIS A 655 -19.95 26.00 56.25
N SER A 656 -19.15 25.09 55.69
CA SER A 656 -19.63 24.03 54.80
C SER A 656 -20.50 23.00 55.55
N ALA A 657 -20.14 22.61 56.77
CA ALA A 657 -20.94 21.68 57.59
C ALA A 657 -22.35 22.22 57.92
N VAL A 658 -22.45 23.52 58.22
CA VAL A 658 -23.75 24.21 58.46
C VAL A 658 -24.63 24.16 57.22
N THR A 659 -24.03 24.40 56.05
CA THR A 659 -24.75 24.42 54.76
C THR A 659 -25.23 23.02 54.37
N VAL A 660 -24.39 22.00 54.60
CA VAL A 660 -24.70 20.58 54.35
C VAL A 660 -25.85 20.12 55.23
N LEU A 661 -25.77 20.35 56.56
CA LEU A 661 -26.82 19.94 57.49
C LEU A 661 -28.15 20.66 57.21
N GLY A 662 -28.10 21.97 56.93
CA GLY A 662 -29.30 22.74 56.60
C GLY A 662 -29.98 22.27 55.31
N SER A 663 -29.20 21.86 54.31
CA SER A 663 -29.72 21.29 53.06
C SER A 663 -30.31 19.89 53.28
N TYR A 664 -29.66 19.06 54.10
CA TYR A 664 -30.13 17.73 54.48
C TYR A 664 -31.48 17.78 55.21
N LEU A 665 -31.63 18.64 56.22
CA LEU A 665 -32.89 18.81 56.97
C LEU A 665 -34.05 19.24 56.07
N ARG A 666 -33.76 20.13 55.09
CA ARG A 666 -34.75 20.55 54.10
C ARG A 666 -35.15 19.40 53.17
N ARG A 667 -34.18 18.64 52.66
CA ARG A 667 -34.40 17.50 51.76
C ARG A 667 -35.21 16.40 52.42
N LYS A 668 -34.90 16.07 53.67
CA LYS A 668 -35.66 15.08 54.44
C LYS A 668 -37.02 15.61 54.91
N GLY A 669 -37.34 16.90 54.72
CA GLY A 669 -38.66 17.45 55.04
C GLY A 669 -38.92 17.59 56.54
N TYR A 670 -37.95 18.09 57.30
CA TYR A 670 -38.14 18.50 58.70
C TYR A 670 -39.05 19.73 58.76
N GLU A 671 -39.95 19.77 59.75
CA GLU A 671 -40.87 20.89 59.93
C GLU A 671 -40.12 22.16 60.32
N LYS A 672 -40.49 23.29 59.70
CA LYS A 672 -39.89 24.59 59.97
C LYS A 672 -40.74 25.31 60.99
N GLY A 673 -40.12 25.78 62.07
CA GLY A 673 -40.80 26.57 63.09
C GLY A 673 -39.79 27.21 64.05
N GLY A 674 -40.20 28.28 64.71
CA GLY A 674 -39.37 29.02 65.66
C GLY A 674 -39.69 30.51 65.69
N ALA A 675 -39.79 31.07 66.89
CA ALA A 675 -40.08 32.48 67.15
C ALA A 675 -38.79 33.31 67.19
N CYS A 676 -38.08 33.45 66.08
CA CYS A 676 -37.13 34.55 65.83
C CYS A 676 -36.64 34.46 64.37
N ASN A 677 -36.02 35.52 63.86
CA ASN A 677 -35.59 35.75 62.46
C ASN A 677 -34.52 34.76 61.90
N ARG A 678 -34.48 33.51 62.38
CA ARG A 678 -33.53 32.45 62.05
C ARG A 678 -34.27 31.21 61.52
N ARG A 679 -33.67 30.48 60.58
CA ARG A 679 -34.23 29.22 60.03
C ARG A 679 -34.01 28.07 61.01
N CYS A 680 -35.02 27.74 61.81
CA CYS A 680 -34.99 26.62 62.76
C CYS A 680 -35.82 25.42 62.23
N TYR A 681 -35.44 24.22 62.65
CA TYR A 681 -36.06 22.95 62.28
C TYR A 681 -36.49 22.17 63.52
N ALA A 682 -37.67 21.55 63.48
CA ALA A 682 -38.20 20.71 64.54
C ALA A 682 -37.45 19.37 64.59
N VAL A 683 -36.69 19.13 65.67
CA VAL A 683 -35.93 17.90 65.90
C VAL A 683 -36.27 17.32 67.27
N ALA A 684 -36.29 16.00 67.37
CA ALA A 684 -36.37 15.27 68.64
C ALA A 684 -35.02 14.60 68.92
N LYS A 685 -34.55 14.64 70.17
CA LYS A 685 -33.34 13.91 70.57
C LYS A 685 -33.64 12.41 70.62
N ASN A 686 -32.74 11.59 70.08
CA ASN A 686 -32.76 10.16 70.35
C ASN A 686 -32.40 9.98 71.83
N GLY A 687 -33.36 9.53 72.64
CA GLY A 687 -33.14 9.30 74.07
C GLY A 687 -31.95 8.36 74.28
N GLU A 688 -31.05 8.73 75.18
CA GLU A 688 -30.02 7.82 75.69
C GLU A 688 -30.73 6.61 76.31
N ARG A 689 -30.41 5.41 75.84
CA ARG A 689 -30.62 4.21 76.63
C ARG A 689 -29.58 4.15 77.74
#